data_AF-A0A6S7G014-F1
#
_entry.id   AF-A0A6S7G014-F1
#
_cell.length_a   1.000
_cell.length_b   1.000
_cell.length_c   1.000
_cell.angle_alpha   90.00
_cell.angle_beta   90.00
_cell.angle_gamma   90.00
#
_symmetry.space_group_name_H-M   'P 1'
#
loop_
_entity.id
_entity.type
_entity.pdbx_description
1 polymer ?
#
loop_
_entity_poly.entity_id
_entity_poly.type
_entity_poly.pdbx_seq_one_letter_code
_entity_poly.pdbx_strand_id
1 'polypeptide(L)'
;MPISSKISKNLIIEEDDLAYEEEILRNPYSVKCWSRYLEHKKSAPKSVLNLVYERALKELPGSYKLWYNYLKECRKQVRGKPITDPLYEDVNNTFERALVFMHKMPRIWLDYCQFLMDQHLITRIRRTFDRALRALPITQHYRIWPLYLKFVRSYPIPETAVRVYRRYLKLLSNNTEDYIDYLKSVGRLDEAASRLADIVNQEKFVSKEGKSNHQLWHDLCQLISKNPDKVKSLKVADIIRGGLRRFTDSLGQLWCSLADYFIRSGHFEKARDVYEEAIQTVMTVRDFGQVFDAYAQFEESMINTKMEGATEDDVDEDEETDLELRLARFENLMDRRPLLLSSVLLRQNPHNVHEWHKRVKLFEGKPKDVINTYTEAVQTVDPKQATGKPHTLWIEFAKFYEKHKQIAEARVIFEKATKVSYRRVDDLASVWCEYSEMEIRNENYKKALDVMKQATAMPSSRTSFYDESETVQKRLHKSLKVWSMYADLEESLGTFESTKAVYNRILDLKIANPQIIINFAVFLEEHRYFEESFKVFERGVAMFKWPNVFDIWNTYLMKFIKRYGGTKLERIRDLFEQALEKCPAKFAKAFYLMYARLEEDHGLARHAMAIYDRATKAVLPEEQFEIFNIYIKRAAEIFGVTHTREIYEKAIEVLDNDQARDMCVRFAELERKLGEIDRARALYMHASQIADPRTTAPFWKTWHDFEVHHGNEDTFREMLRIKRSVQAKYNTQVNFMSAQMLAASQAMSEAKLPKRKIWRKWREQQTLKKFQLTKMMMMKMRKLKKFNSSSKLFHPR
;
A
#
# COMPACT_ATOMS: atom_id res chain seq x y z
N MET A 1 81.06 26.29 15.94
CA MET A 1 81.87 27.24 16.75
C MET A 1 81.84 28.60 16.06
N PRO A 2 81.88 29.77 16.72
CA PRO A 2 82.17 30.05 18.14
C PRO A 2 81.08 30.90 18.84
N ILE A 3 80.45 30.39 19.90
CA ILE A 3 79.83 31.21 20.98
C ILE A 3 80.24 30.58 22.33
N SER A 4 81.51 30.16 22.40
CA SER A 4 82.07 29.42 23.54
C SER A 4 82.50 30.31 24.72
N SER A 5 82.13 31.60 24.75
CA SER A 5 82.73 32.56 25.70
C SER A 5 81.74 33.44 26.48
N LYS A 6 80.43 33.13 26.48
CA LYS A 6 79.44 33.83 27.31
C LYS A 6 78.55 32.92 28.18
N ILE A 7 78.98 31.68 28.43
CA ILE A 7 78.21 30.68 29.20
C ILE A 7 78.68 30.59 30.68
N SER A 8 79.70 31.35 31.08
CA SER A 8 80.31 31.23 32.40
C SER A 8 80.08 32.46 33.29
N LYS A 9 78.86 33.01 33.38
CA LYS A 9 78.50 34.01 34.39
C LYS A 9 77.04 33.83 34.84
N ASN A 10 76.90 33.38 36.09
CA ASN A 10 75.70 33.27 36.95
C ASN A 10 74.91 31.95 36.89
N LEU A 11 75.57 30.84 37.24
CA LEU A 11 74.96 29.80 38.07
C LEU A 11 75.16 30.22 39.52
N ILE A 12 74.14 30.78 40.16
CA ILE A 12 74.11 30.81 41.63
C ILE A 12 73.61 29.40 42.00
N ILE A 13 74.56 28.49 42.24
CA ILE A 13 74.23 27.20 42.84
C ILE A 13 74.01 27.50 44.32
N GLU A 14 72.75 27.45 44.75
CA GLU A 14 72.42 27.61 46.17
C GLU A 14 72.80 26.30 46.90
N GLU A 15 73.09 26.34 48.20
CA GLU A 15 73.50 25.14 48.97
C GLU A 15 72.46 24.00 48.87
N ASP A 16 71.18 24.35 48.69
CA ASP A 16 70.06 23.42 48.49
C ASP A 16 70.08 22.69 47.13
N ASP A 17 70.85 23.18 46.14
CA ASP A 17 70.98 22.55 44.82
C ASP A 17 72.05 21.47 44.78
N LEU A 18 72.96 21.48 45.76
CA LEU A 18 74.17 20.66 45.76
C LEU A 18 73.83 19.16 45.81
N ALA A 19 72.79 18.80 46.57
CA ALA A 19 72.28 17.43 46.63
C ALA A 19 71.75 16.93 45.27
N TYR A 20 71.07 17.79 44.51
CA TYR A 20 70.55 17.43 43.19
C TYR A 20 71.64 17.43 42.11
N GLU A 21 72.62 18.34 42.20
CA GLU A 21 73.79 18.37 41.31
C GLU A 21 74.68 17.14 41.52
N GLU A 22 74.88 16.68 42.76
CA GLU A 22 75.54 15.41 43.04
C GLU A 22 74.76 14.20 42.50
N GLU A 23 73.43 14.19 42.62
CA GLU A 23 72.59 13.14 42.04
C GLU A 23 72.67 13.12 40.50
N ILE A 24 72.76 14.30 39.87
CA ILE A 24 72.92 14.45 38.42
C ILE A 24 74.31 13.98 37.97
N LEU A 25 75.37 14.34 38.71
CA LEU A 25 76.73 13.87 38.42
C LEU A 25 76.85 12.35 38.56
N ARG A 26 76.16 11.76 39.54
CA ARG A 26 76.12 10.29 39.75
C ARG A 26 75.31 9.58 38.67
N ASN A 27 74.22 10.17 38.17
CA ASN A 27 73.38 9.58 37.13
C ASN A 27 73.00 10.57 36.01
N PRO A 28 73.94 10.96 35.12
CA PRO A 28 73.71 11.99 34.11
C PRO A 28 72.62 11.63 33.09
N TYR A 29 72.42 10.34 32.82
CA TYR A 29 71.48 9.85 31.81
C TYR A 29 70.06 9.57 32.34
N SER A 30 69.79 9.85 33.63
CA SER A 30 68.48 9.60 34.23
C SER A 30 67.53 10.78 34.06
N VAL A 31 66.48 10.60 33.25
CA VAL A 31 65.41 11.62 33.07
C VAL A 31 64.72 11.96 34.41
N LYS A 32 64.66 11.02 35.36
CA LYS A 32 63.99 11.23 36.66
C LYS A 32 64.77 12.20 37.55
N CYS A 33 66.09 12.09 37.58
CA CYS A 33 66.98 12.97 38.36
C CYS A 33 66.88 14.41 37.83
N TRP A 34 66.97 14.58 36.51
CA TRP A 34 66.77 15.88 35.85
C TRP A 34 65.36 16.44 36.10
N SER A 35 64.31 15.61 36.06
CA SER A 35 62.94 16.06 36.31
C SER A 35 62.74 16.54 37.75
N ARG A 36 63.34 15.86 38.75
CA ARG A 36 63.29 16.29 40.16
C ARG A 36 64.01 17.62 40.39
N TYR A 37 65.19 17.78 39.78
CA TYR A 37 65.94 19.03 39.86
C TYR A 37 65.18 20.19 39.20
N LEU A 38 64.54 19.94 38.06
CA LEU A 38 63.68 20.89 37.39
C LEU A 38 62.40 21.21 38.19
N GLU A 39 61.86 20.26 38.95
CA GLU A 39 60.73 20.47 39.85
C GLU A 39 61.08 21.37 41.02
N HIS A 40 62.25 21.16 41.61
CA HIS A 40 62.81 22.03 42.66
C HIS A 40 62.99 23.47 42.16
N LYS A 41 63.55 23.64 40.96
CA LYS A 41 63.81 24.97 40.37
C LYS A 41 62.60 25.61 39.66
N LYS A 42 61.38 25.10 39.80
CA LYS A 42 60.16 25.70 39.19
C LYS A 42 59.88 27.14 39.64
N SER A 43 60.29 27.52 40.85
CA SER A 43 60.13 28.87 41.42
C SER A 43 61.26 29.84 41.07
N ALA A 44 62.34 29.35 40.43
CA ALA A 44 63.56 30.11 40.19
C ALA A 44 63.43 31.09 38.99
N PRO A 45 64.38 32.04 38.84
CA PRO A 45 64.40 32.96 37.72
C PRO A 45 64.38 32.22 36.36
N LYS A 46 63.55 32.71 35.44
CA LYS A 46 63.26 32.06 34.14
C LYS A 46 64.52 31.77 33.30
N SER A 47 65.57 32.57 33.42
CA SER A 47 66.87 32.37 32.77
C SER A 47 67.64 31.15 33.33
N VAL A 48 67.60 30.95 34.65
CA VAL A 48 68.25 29.83 35.34
C VAL A 48 67.54 28.53 35.00
N LEU A 49 66.20 28.54 35.00
CA LEU A 49 65.38 27.40 34.58
C LEU A 49 65.72 26.96 33.13
N ASN A 50 65.83 27.93 32.20
CA ASN A 50 66.19 27.64 30.81
C ASN A 50 67.60 27.03 30.70
N LEU A 51 68.57 27.53 31.49
CA LEU A 51 69.93 27.00 31.51
C LEU A 51 69.98 25.55 32.04
N VAL A 52 69.19 25.22 33.06
CA VAL A 52 69.08 23.84 33.59
C VAL A 52 68.46 22.91 32.55
N TYR A 53 67.42 23.35 31.83
CA TYR A 53 66.89 22.57 30.71
C TYR A 53 67.92 22.39 29.59
N GLU A 54 68.71 23.41 29.26
CA GLU A 54 69.77 23.28 28.25
C GLU A 54 70.89 22.33 28.68
N ARG A 55 71.23 22.28 29.97
CA ARG A 55 72.16 21.27 30.52
C ARG A 55 71.57 19.86 30.42
N ALA A 56 70.33 19.68 30.84
CA ALA A 56 69.64 18.39 30.77
C ALA A 56 69.50 17.87 29.32
N LEU A 57 69.27 18.77 28.36
CA LEU A 57 69.11 18.43 26.94
C LEU A 57 70.44 18.20 26.20
N LYS A 58 71.56 18.70 26.71
CA LYS A 58 72.91 18.34 26.20
C LYS A 58 73.25 16.88 26.52
N GLU A 59 72.93 16.45 27.75
CA GLU A 59 73.16 15.07 28.19
C GLU A 59 72.12 14.09 27.63
N LEU A 60 70.86 14.53 27.47
CA LEU A 60 69.76 13.70 26.96
C LEU A 60 69.00 14.35 25.78
N PRO A 61 69.61 14.41 24.57
CA PRO A 61 68.98 15.05 23.42
C PRO A 61 67.70 14.37 22.91
N GLY A 62 67.52 13.07 23.19
CA GLY A 62 66.37 12.27 22.73
C GLY A 62 65.16 12.25 23.68
N SER A 63 65.23 12.90 24.84
CA SER A 63 64.14 12.85 25.82
C SER A 63 62.96 13.75 25.44
N TYR A 64 61.88 13.13 24.97
CA TYR A 64 60.64 13.85 24.65
C TYR A 64 60.07 14.64 25.83
N LYS A 65 60.10 14.06 27.05
CA LYS A 65 59.49 14.68 28.23
C LYS A 65 60.20 15.98 28.60
N LEU A 66 61.53 15.99 28.51
CA LEU A 66 62.34 17.18 28.78
C LEU A 66 62.13 18.25 27.71
N TRP A 67 62.18 17.88 26.43
CA TRP A 67 61.89 18.81 25.32
C TRP A 67 60.49 19.40 25.40
N TYR A 68 59.46 18.58 25.67
CA TYR A 68 58.08 19.04 25.75
C TYR A 68 57.86 20.01 26.92
N ASN A 69 58.39 19.69 28.10
CA ASN A 69 58.30 20.56 29.27
C ASN A 69 59.07 21.87 29.05
N TYR A 70 60.27 21.79 28.46
CA TYR A 70 61.06 22.96 28.11
C TYR A 70 60.32 23.88 27.13
N LEU A 71 59.82 23.34 26.02
CA LEU A 71 59.06 24.12 25.02
C LEU A 71 57.78 24.72 25.61
N LYS A 72 57.10 24.01 26.53
CA LYS A 72 55.93 24.52 27.24
C LYS A 72 56.27 25.72 28.13
N GLU A 73 57.38 25.65 28.86
CA GLU A 73 57.84 26.77 29.69
C GLU A 73 58.33 27.94 28.83
N CYS A 74 59.07 27.69 27.75
CA CYS A 74 59.44 28.72 26.78
C CYS A 74 58.22 29.46 26.20
N ARG A 75 57.15 28.74 25.83
CA ARG A 75 55.90 29.37 25.37
C ARG A 75 55.23 30.22 26.45
N LYS A 76 55.21 29.76 27.69
CA LYS A 76 54.66 30.55 28.82
C LYS A 76 55.46 31.83 29.06
N GLN A 77 56.79 31.78 28.91
CA GLN A 77 57.66 32.95 29.11
C GLN A 77 57.42 34.06 28.08
N VAL A 78 57.00 33.67 26.87
CA VAL A 78 56.71 34.58 25.77
C VAL A 78 55.27 35.13 25.82
N ARG A 79 54.36 34.44 26.52
CA ARG A 79 52.95 34.84 26.65
C ARG A 79 52.83 36.18 27.40
N GLY A 80 52.44 37.24 26.69
CA GLY A 80 52.27 38.60 27.22
C GLY A 80 53.28 39.63 26.68
N LYS A 81 54.22 39.22 25.82
CA LYS A 81 55.21 40.10 25.17
C LYS A 81 54.84 40.41 23.72
N PRO A 82 55.24 41.59 23.18
CA PRO A 82 55.00 41.94 21.78
C PRO A 82 55.69 40.96 20.83
N ILE A 83 55.06 40.68 19.69
CA ILE A 83 55.48 39.66 18.72
C ILE A 83 56.88 39.95 18.12
N THR A 84 57.32 41.22 18.14
CA THR A 84 58.63 41.67 17.66
C THR A 84 59.79 41.43 18.64
N ASP A 85 59.52 40.94 19.86
CA ASP A 85 60.59 40.69 20.82
C ASP A 85 61.53 39.56 20.37
N PRO A 86 62.86 39.69 20.53
CA PRO A 86 63.84 38.67 20.17
C PRO A 86 63.58 37.29 20.79
N LEU A 87 62.87 37.26 21.92
CA LEU A 87 62.48 36.02 22.60
C LEU A 87 61.56 35.13 21.76
N TYR A 88 60.76 35.69 20.85
CA TYR A 88 59.98 34.88 19.90
C TYR A 88 60.89 34.15 18.91
N GLU A 89 61.99 34.78 18.48
CA GLU A 89 63.00 34.14 17.64
C GLU A 89 63.79 33.08 18.40
N ASP A 90 64.14 33.34 19.66
CA ASP A 90 64.79 32.35 20.52
C ASP A 90 63.92 31.11 20.71
N VAL A 91 62.63 31.29 20.98
CA VAL A 91 61.69 30.15 21.08
C VAL A 91 61.50 29.45 19.74
N ASN A 92 61.48 30.18 18.62
CA ASN A 92 61.47 29.56 17.30
C ASN A 92 62.75 28.74 17.06
N ASN A 93 63.91 29.20 17.51
CA ASN A 93 65.18 28.49 17.42
C ASN A 93 65.21 27.26 18.35
N THR A 94 64.61 27.32 19.55
CA THR A 94 64.49 26.13 20.42
C THR A 94 63.55 25.09 19.82
N PHE A 95 62.47 25.49 19.14
CA PHE A 95 61.64 24.57 18.35
C PHE A 95 62.42 23.92 17.21
N GLU A 96 63.19 24.69 16.44
CA GLU A 96 64.02 24.14 15.36
C GLU A 96 65.08 23.17 15.90
N ARG A 97 65.73 23.47 17.04
CA ARG A 97 66.64 22.56 17.74
C ARG A 97 65.95 21.27 18.21
N ALA A 98 64.75 21.39 18.77
CA ALA A 98 63.97 20.23 19.20
C ALA A 98 63.62 19.31 18.01
N LEU A 99 63.30 19.91 16.86
CA LEU A 99 62.93 19.18 15.65
C LEU A 99 64.10 18.45 15.01
N VAL A 100 65.36 18.88 15.20
CA VAL A 100 66.54 18.12 14.74
C VAL A 100 66.56 16.72 15.34
N PHE A 101 66.26 16.60 16.64
CA PHE A 101 66.28 15.31 17.35
C PHE A 101 64.93 14.59 17.31
N MET A 102 63.81 15.33 17.29
CA MET A 102 62.46 14.80 17.50
C MET A 102 61.51 15.00 16.29
N HIS A 103 62.05 14.99 15.06
CA HIS A 103 61.26 15.23 13.84
C HIS A 103 60.10 14.22 13.61
N LYS A 104 60.15 13.02 14.20
CA LYS A 104 59.12 11.96 14.05
C LYS A 104 57.90 12.15 14.95
N MET A 105 57.89 13.14 15.84
CA MET A 105 56.83 13.33 16.84
C MET A 105 55.83 14.42 16.43
N PRO A 106 54.55 14.09 16.13
CA PRO A 106 53.56 15.07 15.68
C PRO A 106 53.26 16.19 16.65
N ARG A 107 53.34 15.94 17.97
CA ARG A 107 52.88 16.93 18.97
C ARG A 107 53.73 18.20 18.95
N ILE A 108 55.05 18.04 18.83
CA ILE A 108 56.00 19.16 18.75
C ILE A 108 55.72 19.98 17.48
N TRP A 109 55.45 19.32 16.35
CA TRP A 109 55.04 20.00 15.11
C TRP A 109 53.73 20.76 15.26
N LEU A 110 52.71 20.19 15.91
CA LEU A 110 51.43 20.88 16.14
C LEU A 110 51.60 22.10 17.04
N ASP A 111 52.35 21.97 18.13
CA ASP A 111 52.62 23.06 19.07
C ASP A 111 53.46 24.17 18.39
N TYR A 112 54.41 23.81 17.53
CA TYR A 112 55.19 24.77 16.73
C TYR A 112 54.33 25.48 15.70
N CYS A 113 53.51 24.75 14.93
CA CYS A 113 52.61 25.33 13.95
C CYS A 113 51.56 26.25 14.59
N GLN A 114 51.02 25.89 15.77
CA GLN A 114 50.12 26.77 16.53
C GLN A 114 50.81 28.05 16.96
N PHE A 115 52.01 27.94 17.54
CA PHE A 115 52.78 29.10 17.96
C PHE A 115 53.14 30.03 16.80
N LEU A 116 53.43 29.48 15.61
CA LEU A 116 53.67 30.28 14.42
C LEU A 116 52.39 30.91 13.86
N MET A 117 51.24 30.24 13.95
CA MET A 117 49.95 30.84 13.58
C MET A 117 49.65 32.09 14.41
N ASP A 118 49.99 32.07 15.70
CA ASP A 118 49.87 33.23 16.60
C ASP A 118 50.83 34.38 16.23
N GLN A 119 51.94 34.10 15.51
CA GLN A 119 52.91 35.11 15.03
C GLN A 119 52.54 35.72 13.67
N HIS A 120 51.53 35.21 12.97
CA HIS A 120 51.07 35.67 11.65
C HIS A 120 52.13 35.67 10.51
N LEU A 121 53.25 34.95 10.65
CA LEU A 121 54.30 34.85 9.61
C LEU A 121 53.93 33.83 8.52
N ILE A 122 53.12 34.23 7.55
CA ILE A 122 52.49 33.38 6.51
C ILE A 122 53.49 32.47 5.76
N THR A 123 54.63 33.00 5.34
CA THR A 123 55.64 32.25 4.56
C THR A 123 56.36 31.19 5.41
N ARG A 124 56.68 31.53 6.66
CA ARG A 124 57.31 30.64 7.63
C ARG A 124 56.34 29.53 8.02
N ILE A 125 55.09 29.87 8.34
CA ILE A 125 54.00 28.92 8.63
C ILE A 125 53.82 27.91 7.48
N ARG A 126 53.76 28.38 6.23
CA ARG A 126 53.63 27.50 5.06
C ARG A 126 54.80 26.51 4.96
N ARG A 127 56.04 27.02 5.06
CA ARG A 127 57.26 26.19 4.99
C ARG A 127 57.33 25.17 6.13
N THR A 128 56.88 25.53 7.33
CA THR A 128 56.89 24.62 8.48
C THR A 128 55.80 23.55 8.38
N PHE A 129 54.60 23.88 7.89
CA PHE A 129 53.60 22.87 7.53
C PHE A 129 54.10 21.92 6.43
N ASP A 130 54.77 22.45 5.39
CA ASP A 130 55.38 21.64 4.33
C ASP A 130 56.53 20.74 4.82
N ARG A 131 57.29 21.19 5.82
CA ARG A 131 58.33 20.39 6.49
C ARG A 131 57.72 19.33 7.40
N ALA A 132 56.68 19.66 8.15
CA ALA A 132 55.96 18.72 9.02
C ALA A 132 55.36 17.56 8.20
N LEU A 133 54.72 17.85 7.07
CA LEU A 133 54.16 16.83 6.18
C LEU A 133 55.23 15.97 5.48
N ARG A 134 56.48 16.46 5.33
CA ARG A 134 57.62 15.68 4.81
C ARG A 134 58.26 14.80 5.88
N ALA A 135 58.34 15.30 7.12
CA ALA A 135 59.01 14.62 8.22
C ALA A 135 58.16 13.51 8.85
N LEU A 136 56.83 13.62 8.79
CA LEU A 136 55.91 12.70 9.46
C LEU A 136 55.35 11.64 8.48
N PRO A 137 55.16 10.39 8.94
CA PRO A 137 54.48 9.36 8.17
C PRO A 137 53.05 9.76 7.77
N ILE A 138 52.59 9.23 6.63
CA ILE A 138 51.26 9.49 6.06
C ILE A 138 50.11 9.19 7.05
N THR A 139 50.31 8.21 7.95
CA THR A 139 49.36 7.82 9.00
C THR A 139 49.12 8.91 10.04
N GLN A 140 49.99 9.92 10.14
CA GLN A 140 49.89 11.00 11.13
C GLN A 140 49.44 12.33 10.50
N HIS A 141 49.34 12.39 9.16
CA HIS A 141 48.96 13.60 8.43
C HIS A 141 47.56 14.10 8.80
N TYR A 142 46.65 13.20 9.20
CA TYR A 142 45.29 13.55 9.66
C TYR A 142 45.25 14.54 10.83
N ARG A 143 46.33 14.62 11.65
CA ARG A 143 46.41 15.56 12.78
C ARG A 143 46.82 16.97 12.36
N ILE A 144 47.58 17.09 11.27
CA ILE A 144 48.15 18.35 10.79
C ILE A 144 47.17 19.07 9.86
N TRP A 145 46.50 18.32 8.99
CA TRP A 145 45.59 18.88 7.99
C TRP A 145 44.50 19.80 8.58
N PRO A 146 43.82 19.48 9.70
CA PRO A 146 42.82 20.38 10.27
C PRO A 146 43.38 21.76 10.68
N LEU A 147 44.61 21.80 11.21
CA LEU A 147 45.27 23.08 11.53
C LEU A 147 45.71 23.81 10.27
N TYR A 148 46.18 23.08 9.25
CA TYR A 148 46.60 23.67 7.99
C TYR A 148 45.40 24.25 7.21
N LEU A 149 44.25 23.59 7.24
CA LEU A 149 43.00 24.09 6.65
C LEU A 149 42.46 25.32 7.39
N LYS A 150 42.57 25.37 8.73
CA LYS A 150 42.23 26.57 9.52
C LYS A 150 43.10 27.76 9.12
N PHE A 151 44.41 27.55 8.96
CA PHE A 151 45.33 28.57 8.46
C PHE A 151 44.98 29.04 7.03
N VAL A 152 44.62 28.10 6.15
CA VAL A 152 44.25 28.44 4.77
C VAL A 152 42.94 29.23 4.69
N ARG A 153 41.96 28.94 5.57
CA ARG A 153 40.69 29.67 5.64
C ARG A 153 40.81 31.05 6.29
N SER A 154 41.85 31.29 7.11
CA SER A 154 42.02 32.57 7.83
C SER A 154 42.64 33.69 6.99
N TYR A 155 43.30 33.37 5.87
CA TYR A 155 43.94 34.38 5.00
C TYR A 155 43.36 34.36 3.58
N PRO A 156 43.08 35.52 2.97
CA PRO A 156 42.48 35.62 1.64
C PRO A 156 43.53 35.46 0.52
N ILE A 157 44.27 34.34 0.52
CA ILE A 157 45.20 34.01 -0.57
C ILE A 157 44.68 32.76 -1.30
N PRO A 158 43.85 32.92 -2.34
CA PRO A 158 43.14 31.81 -2.97
C PRO A 158 44.06 30.83 -3.70
N GLU A 159 45.20 31.27 -4.23
CA GLU A 159 46.11 30.37 -4.97
C GLU A 159 46.87 29.40 -4.08
N THR A 160 47.32 29.86 -2.92
CA THR A 160 47.99 28.99 -1.94
C THR A 160 46.98 28.02 -1.35
N ALA A 161 45.77 28.50 -1.05
CA ALA A 161 44.66 27.67 -0.62
C ALA A 161 44.35 26.55 -1.61
N VAL A 162 44.14 26.88 -2.89
CA VAL A 162 43.85 25.91 -3.95
C VAL A 162 44.97 24.88 -4.10
N ARG A 163 46.25 25.29 -4.04
CA ARG A 163 47.38 24.34 -4.10
C ARG A 163 47.41 23.40 -2.89
N VAL A 164 47.11 23.91 -1.71
CA VAL A 164 47.05 23.13 -0.46
C VAL A 164 45.89 22.13 -0.51
N TYR A 165 44.71 22.57 -0.92
CA TYR A 165 43.56 21.71 -1.11
C TYR A 165 43.82 20.64 -2.19
N ARG A 166 44.43 20.97 -3.33
CA ARG A 166 44.82 19.99 -4.35
C ARG A 166 45.77 18.92 -3.81
N ARG A 167 46.70 19.28 -2.91
CA ARG A 167 47.59 18.32 -2.24
C ARG A 167 46.85 17.48 -1.20
N TYR A 168 45.93 18.08 -0.46
CA TYR A 168 45.06 17.40 0.51
C TYR A 168 44.19 16.32 -0.14
N LEU A 169 43.62 16.64 -1.31
CA LEU A 169 42.75 15.73 -2.07
C LEU A 169 43.48 14.51 -2.65
N LYS A 170 44.79 14.61 -2.91
CA LYS A 170 45.61 13.45 -3.31
C LYS A 170 45.73 12.39 -2.22
N LEU A 171 45.58 12.78 -0.95
CA LEU A 171 45.72 11.90 0.20
C LEU A 171 44.37 11.45 0.76
N LEU A 172 43.36 12.31 0.71
CA LEU A 172 42.01 12.03 1.20
C LEU A 172 40.99 12.45 0.14
N SER A 173 40.69 11.51 -0.77
CA SER A 173 39.62 11.65 -1.77
C SER A 173 38.28 12.00 -1.15
N ASN A 174 38.03 11.58 0.10
CA ASN A 174 36.73 11.73 0.77
C ASN A 174 36.44 13.16 1.29
N ASN A 175 37.37 14.13 1.18
CA ASN A 175 37.17 15.52 1.65
C ASN A 175 37.01 16.53 0.51
N THR A 176 36.59 16.08 -0.67
CA THR A 176 36.34 16.96 -1.82
C THR A 176 35.22 17.97 -1.58
N GLU A 177 34.22 17.65 -0.75
CA GLU A 177 33.08 18.53 -0.41
C GLU A 177 33.54 19.81 0.31
N ASP A 178 34.42 19.67 1.31
CA ASP A 178 35.05 20.79 2.02
C ASP A 178 35.81 21.76 1.09
N TYR A 179 36.35 21.22 -0.01
CA TYR A 179 37.03 22.00 -1.03
C TYR A 179 36.04 22.69 -1.97
N ILE A 180 34.96 22.00 -2.36
CA ILE A 180 33.89 22.58 -3.17
C ILE A 180 33.22 23.74 -2.43
N ASP A 181 32.94 23.61 -1.14
CA ASP A 181 32.34 24.67 -0.35
C ASP A 181 33.29 25.86 -0.16
N TYR A 182 34.60 25.60 -0.06
CA TYR A 182 35.61 26.65 -0.10
C TYR A 182 35.68 27.33 -1.48
N LEU A 183 35.59 26.58 -2.58
CA LEU A 183 35.59 27.17 -3.92
C LEU A 183 34.32 28.00 -4.18
N LYS A 184 33.16 27.58 -3.65
CA LYS A 184 31.92 28.36 -3.66
C LYS A 184 32.08 29.67 -2.89
N SER A 185 32.71 29.66 -1.70
CA SER A 185 32.91 30.88 -0.91
C SER A 185 33.92 31.86 -1.56
N VAL A 186 34.89 31.35 -2.31
CA VAL A 186 35.87 32.14 -3.07
C VAL A 186 35.33 32.61 -4.43
N GLY A 187 34.17 32.10 -4.87
CA GLY A 187 33.55 32.49 -6.14
C GLY A 187 34.16 31.84 -7.39
N ARG A 188 35.05 30.85 -7.24
CA ARG A 188 35.62 30.07 -8.36
C ARG A 188 34.69 28.92 -8.73
N LEU A 189 33.56 29.27 -9.33
CA LEU A 189 32.47 28.34 -9.63
C LEU A 189 32.80 27.33 -10.75
N ASP A 190 33.61 27.73 -11.73
CA ASP A 190 34.13 26.83 -12.79
C ASP A 190 34.90 25.63 -12.21
N GLU A 191 35.88 25.90 -11.33
CA GLU A 191 36.67 24.84 -10.68
C GLU A 191 35.79 23.99 -9.75
N ALA A 192 34.79 24.59 -9.10
CA ALA A 192 33.84 23.87 -8.26
C ALA A 192 32.95 22.91 -9.07
N ALA A 193 32.43 23.37 -10.22
CA ALA A 193 31.58 22.60 -11.11
C ALA A 193 32.35 21.42 -11.74
N SER A 194 33.59 21.66 -12.19
CA SER A 194 34.45 20.60 -12.75
C SER A 194 34.76 19.52 -11.70
N ARG A 195 35.06 19.91 -10.47
CA ARG A 195 35.31 18.95 -9.38
C ARG A 195 34.05 18.19 -8.97
N LEU A 196 32.90 18.85 -8.94
CA LEU A 196 31.61 18.19 -8.70
C LEU A 196 31.27 17.20 -9.82
N ALA A 197 31.54 17.54 -11.08
CA ALA A 197 31.35 16.64 -12.22
C ALA A 197 32.28 15.41 -12.17
N ASP A 198 33.54 15.59 -11.78
CA ASP A 198 34.48 14.48 -11.55
C ASP A 198 33.98 13.52 -10.47
N ILE A 199 33.45 14.06 -9.36
CA ILE A 199 32.92 13.28 -8.23
C ILE A 199 31.67 12.51 -8.63
N VAL A 200 30.74 13.18 -9.32
CA VAL A 200 29.51 12.59 -9.83
C VAL A 200 29.79 11.41 -10.77
N ASN A 201 30.85 11.49 -11.56
CA ASN A 201 31.24 10.42 -12.48
C ASN A 201 31.96 9.25 -11.78
N GLN A 202 32.37 9.39 -10.53
CA GLN A 202 33.00 8.33 -9.75
C GLN A 202 31.97 7.60 -8.88
N GLU A 203 31.53 6.42 -9.31
CA GLU A 203 30.55 5.59 -8.58
C GLU A 203 31.01 5.14 -7.18
N LYS A 204 32.32 5.17 -6.92
CA LYS A 204 32.94 4.73 -5.65
C LYS A 204 33.05 5.84 -4.60
N PHE A 205 32.63 7.06 -4.90
CA PHE A 205 32.75 8.17 -3.96
C PHE A 205 31.72 8.05 -2.84
N VAL A 206 32.18 8.10 -1.58
CA VAL A 206 31.33 8.13 -0.39
C VAL A 206 31.51 9.48 0.29
N SER A 207 30.44 10.27 0.27
CA SER A 207 30.34 11.55 0.98
C SER A 207 30.58 11.38 2.48
N LYS A 208 31.33 12.29 3.09
CA LYS A 208 31.47 12.34 4.56
C LYS A 208 30.23 12.90 5.25
N GLU A 209 29.49 13.75 4.55
CA GLU A 209 28.21 14.28 5.01
C GLU A 209 27.04 13.30 4.80
N GLY A 210 27.30 12.14 4.18
CA GLY A 210 26.28 11.14 3.86
C GLY A 210 25.35 11.56 2.73
N LYS A 211 25.75 12.56 1.92
CA LYS A 211 25.00 12.98 0.73
C LYS A 211 24.97 11.84 -0.28
N SER A 212 23.80 11.62 -0.87
CA SER A 212 23.66 10.66 -1.96
C SER A 212 24.25 11.23 -3.25
N ASN A 213 24.68 10.35 -4.16
CA ASN A 213 25.13 10.77 -5.49
C ASN A 213 24.08 11.60 -6.23
N HIS A 214 22.80 11.36 -5.97
CA HIS A 214 21.68 12.15 -6.49
C HIS A 214 21.65 13.59 -5.95
N GLN A 215 21.92 13.79 -4.66
CA GLN A 215 22.01 15.13 -4.07
C GLN A 215 23.23 15.90 -4.59
N LEU A 216 24.37 15.23 -4.79
CA LEU A 216 25.55 15.84 -5.42
C LEU A 216 25.26 16.23 -6.87
N TRP A 217 24.44 15.43 -7.57
CA TRP A 217 23.99 15.74 -8.91
C TRP A 217 23.07 16.96 -8.97
N HIS A 218 22.16 17.05 -7.99
CA HIS A 218 21.28 18.21 -7.82
C HIS A 218 22.07 19.47 -7.49
N ASP A 219 23.02 19.40 -6.55
CA ASP A 219 23.90 20.51 -6.19
C ASP A 219 24.73 20.99 -7.40
N LEU A 220 25.19 20.06 -8.25
CA LEU A 220 25.87 20.38 -9.51
C LEU A 220 24.91 21.09 -10.48
N CYS A 221 23.72 20.54 -10.72
CA CYS A 221 22.73 21.14 -11.62
C CYS A 221 22.27 22.52 -11.15
N GLN A 222 22.08 22.71 -9.84
CA GLN A 222 21.69 24.00 -9.26
C GLN A 222 22.83 25.03 -9.35
N LEU A 223 24.07 24.61 -9.18
CA LEU A 223 25.23 25.51 -9.31
C LEU A 223 25.38 25.98 -10.75
N ILE A 224 25.20 25.06 -11.70
CA ILE A 224 25.25 25.33 -13.14
C ILE A 224 24.08 26.21 -13.58
N SER A 225 22.84 25.90 -13.18
CA SER A 225 21.65 26.64 -13.59
C SER A 225 21.64 28.07 -13.05
N LYS A 226 22.19 28.32 -11.85
CA LYS A 226 22.26 29.67 -11.26
C LYS A 226 23.35 30.55 -11.85
N ASN A 227 24.40 29.99 -12.46
CA ASN A 227 25.54 30.77 -12.95
C ASN A 227 26.00 30.36 -14.37
N PRO A 228 25.18 30.54 -15.42
CA PRO A 228 25.57 30.20 -16.79
C PRO A 228 26.83 30.94 -17.29
N ASP A 229 26.98 32.22 -16.96
CA ASP A 229 28.08 33.06 -17.48
C ASP A 229 29.47 32.72 -16.93
N LYS A 230 29.48 32.09 -15.74
CA LYS A 230 30.69 31.77 -14.98
C LYS A 230 31.13 30.31 -15.11
N VAL A 231 30.38 29.50 -15.86
CA VAL A 231 30.72 28.09 -16.12
C VAL A 231 30.97 27.91 -17.62
N LYS A 232 32.20 28.20 -18.06
CA LYS A 232 32.58 28.12 -19.49
C LYS A 232 33.26 26.82 -19.86
N SER A 233 33.80 26.13 -18.85
CA SER A 233 34.68 24.96 -19.02
C SER A 233 33.94 23.63 -19.29
N LEU A 234 32.61 23.60 -19.09
CA LEU A 234 31.81 22.38 -19.18
C LEU A 234 30.71 22.50 -20.23
N LYS A 235 30.52 21.46 -21.04
CA LYS A 235 29.32 21.30 -21.88
C LYS A 235 28.14 20.93 -20.99
N VAL A 236 27.49 21.95 -20.44
CA VAL A 236 26.38 21.82 -19.49
C VAL A 236 25.27 20.91 -20.00
N ALA A 237 24.87 21.04 -21.26
CA ALA A 237 23.78 20.27 -21.84
C ALA A 237 24.09 18.76 -21.91
N ASP A 238 25.33 18.38 -22.23
CA ASP A 238 25.74 16.97 -22.33
C ASP A 238 25.83 16.32 -20.94
N ILE A 239 26.26 17.08 -19.94
CA ILE A 239 26.31 16.61 -18.54
C ILE A 239 24.91 16.38 -18.01
N ILE A 240 23.99 17.35 -18.20
CA ILE A 240 22.62 17.22 -17.70
C ILE A 240 21.87 16.11 -18.45
N ARG A 241 22.02 15.99 -19.77
CA ARG A 241 21.51 14.84 -20.53
C ARG A 241 22.13 13.51 -20.08
N GLY A 242 23.39 13.52 -19.69
CA GLY A 242 24.08 12.37 -19.09
C GLY A 242 23.43 11.89 -17.78
N GLY A 243 22.99 12.81 -16.92
CA GLY A 243 22.28 12.41 -15.69
C GLY A 243 20.80 12.11 -15.89
N LEU A 244 20.13 12.68 -16.89
CA LEU A 244 18.79 12.25 -17.30
C LEU A 244 18.78 10.77 -17.72
N ARG A 245 19.88 10.25 -18.29
CA ARG A 245 20.03 8.83 -18.62
C ARG A 245 20.35 7.94 -17.41
N ARG A 246 21.04 8.48 -16.40
CA ARG A 246 21.49 7.71 -15.22
C ARG A 246 20.48 7.69 -14.09
N PHE A 247 19.66 8.73 -13.95
CA PHE A 247 18.70 8.87 -12.88
C PHE A 247 17.28 8.84 -13.43
N THR A 248 16.54 7.78 -13.12
CA THR A 248 15.12 7.63 -13.47
C THR A 248 14.20 8.40 -12.51
N ASP A 249 14.72 8.79 -11.35
CA ASP A 249 13.94 9.43 -10.29
C ASP A 249 14.14 10.95 -10.32
N SER A 250 13.03 11.72 -10.27
CA SER A 250 12.98 13.19 -10.29
C SER A 250 13.46 13.87 -11.59
N LEU A 251 13.17 13.26 -12.73
CA LEU A 251 13.48 13.82 -14.07
C LEU A 251 12.93 15.23 -14.26
N GLY A 252 11.76 15.55 -13.67
CA GLY A 252 11.12 16.85 -13.84
C GLY A 252 11.98 18.02 -13.35
N GLN A 253 12.63 17.86 -12.19
CA GLN A 253 13.49 18.90 -11.64
C GLN A 253 14.77 19.12 -12.45
N LEU A 254 15.27 18.08 -13.10
CA LEU A 254 16.48 18.12 -13.92
C LEU A 254 16.19 18.80 -15.26
N TRP A 255 15.05 18.48 -15.88
CA TRP A 255 14.55 19.17 -17.06
C TRP A 255 14.30 20.65 -16.80
N CYS A 256 13.67 21.01 -15.66
CA CYS A 256 13.53 22.41 -15.26
C CYS A 256 14.90 23.09 -15.08
N SER A 257 15.89 22.42 -14.49
CA SER A 257 17.22 23.01 -14.33
C SER A 257 17.98 23.22 -15.65
N LEU A 258 17.73 22.35 -16.64
CA LEU A 258 18.27 22.49 -18.00
C LEU A 258 17.60 23.65 -18.74
N ALA A 259 16.28 23.75 -18.63
CA ALA A 259 15.53 24.85 -19.22
C ALA A 259 15.92 26.19 -18.57
N ASP A 260 16.01 26.26 -17.24
CA ASP A 260 16.49 27.43 -16.50
C ASP A 260 17.87 27.91 -16.97
N TYR A 261 18.77 26.97 -17.30
CA TYR A 261 20.08 27.30 -17.85
C TYR A 261 19.96 27.98 -19.22
N PHE A 262 19.12 27.48 -20.12
CA PHE A 262 18.91 28.09 -21.44
C PHE A 262 18.16 29.41 -21.37
N ILE A 263 17.18 29.54 -20.46
CA ILE A 263 16.45 30.79 -20.19
C ILE A 263 17.43 31.87 -19.74
N ARG A 264 18.29 31.58 -18.76
CA ARG A 264 19.29 32.55 -18.26
C ARG A 264 20.40 32.83 -19.26
N SER A 265 20.69 31.91 -20.18
CA SER A 265 21.64 32.12 -21.28
C SER A 265 21.04 32.90 -22.45
N GLY A 266 19.77 33.34 -22.36
CA GLY A 266 19.06 34.10 -23.39
C GLY A 266 18.62 33.28 -24.62
N HIS A 267 18.73 31.95 -24.57
CA HIS A 267 18.37 31.07 -25.69
C HIS A 267 16.97 30.47 -25.48
N PHE A 268 15.93 31.27 -25.71
CA PHE A 268 14.54 30.92 -25.42
C PHE A 268 13.99 29.77 -26.27
N GLU A 269 14.34 29.70 -27.57
CA GLU A 269 13.88 28.61 -28.44
C GLU A 269 14.41 27.24 -27.98
N LYS A 270 15.69 27.19 -27.60
CA LYS A 270 16.29 25.96 -27.06
C LYS A 270 15.67 25.57 -25.71
N ALA A 271 15.23 26.53 -24.91
CA ALA A 271 14.50 26.24 -23.68
C ALA A 271 13.13 25.59 -23.98
N ARG A 272 12.42 26.06 -25.02
CA ARG A 272 11.18 25.45 -25.50
C ARG A 272 11.39 24.03 -26.01
N ASP A 273 12.41 23.82 -26.84
CA ASP A 273 12.76 22.48 -27.34
C ASP A 273 13.02 21.50 -26.18
N VAL A 274 13.68 21.98 -25.12
CA VAL A 274 13.95 21.20 -23.90
C VAL A 274 12.65 20.90 -23.14
N TYR A 275 11.71 21.84 -23.06
CA TYR A 275 10.40 21.57 -22.44
C TYR A 275 9.55 20.58 -23.24
N GLU A 276 9.57 20.67 -24.58
CA GLU A 276 8.89 19.73 -25.46
C GLU A 276 9.52 18.32 -25.40
N GLU A 277 10.86 18.24 -25.39
CA GLU A 277 11.59 16.99 -25.17
C GLU A 277 11.27 16.40 -23.79
N ALA A 278 11.16 17.24 -22.76
CA ALA A 278 10.79 16.83 -21.41
C ALA A 278 9.36 16.27 -21.37
N ILE A 279 8.38 16.95 -21.97
CA ILE A 279 6.99 16.49 -22.04
C ILE A 279 6.89 15.14 -22.75
N GLN A 280 7.71 14.92 -23.80
CA GLN A 280 7.74 13.65 -24.52
C GLN A 280 8.50 12.54 -23.78
N THR A 281 9.42 12.84 -22.88
CA THR A 281 10.24 11.82 -22.21
C THR A 281 9.76 11.47 -20.80
N VAL A 282 9.00 12.36 -20.16
CA VAL A 282 8.57 12.17 -18.78
C VAL A 282 7.55 11.04 -18.66
N MET A 283 7.88 10.08 -17.80
CA MET A 283 7.00 8.96 -17.49
C MET A 283 6.06 9.25 -16.32
N THR A 284 6.41 10.09 -15.34
CA THR A 284 5.58 10.27 -14.13
C THR A 284 4.61 11.46 -14.24
N VAL A 285 3.41 11.34 -13.66
CA VAL A 285 2.42 12.45 -13.65
C VAL A 285 2.94 13.65 -12.86
N ARG A 286 3.70 13.40 -11.78
CA ARG A 286 4.25 14.46 -10.93
C ARG A 286 5.32 15.25 -11.66
N ASP A 287 6.25 14.58 -12.32
CA ASP A 287 7.30 15.24 -13.10
C ASP A 287 6.68 15.97 -14.30
N PHE A 288 5.63 15.41 -14.92
CA PHE A 288 4.92 16.06 -16.02
C PHE A 288 4.24 17.35 -15.54
N GLY A 289 3.56 17.32 -14.40
CA GLY A 289 2.97 18.52 -13.80
C GLY A 289 4.02 19.58 -13.51
N GLN A 290 5.16 19.20 -12.93
CA GLN A 290 6.25 20.14 -12.64
C GLN A 290 6.85 20.78 -13.89
N VAL A 291 7.13 19.99 -14.94
CA VAL A 291 7.66 20.48 -16.21
C VAL A 291 6.62 21.34 -16.94
N PHE A 292 5.36 20.91 -16.97
CA PHE A 292 4.27 21.62 -17.63
C PHE A 292 3.98 22.96 -16.96
N ASP A 293 3.88 22.98 -15.62
CA ASP A 293 3.63 24.22 -14.88
C ASP A 293 4.82 25.20 -15.05
N ALA A 294 6.06 24.69 -15.11
CA ALA A 294 7.24 25.51 -15.40
C ALA A 294 7.27 26.03 -16.85
N TYR A 295 6.82 25.22 -17.82
CA TYR A 295 6.72 25.63 -19.22
C TYR A 295 5.62 26.69 -19.42
N ALA A 296 4.46 26.50 -18.78
CA ALA A 296 3.37 27.48 -18.78
C ALA A 296 3.81 28.81 -18.14
N GLN A 297 4.47 28.77 -16.98
CA GLN A 297 5.02 29.98 -16.35
C GLN A 297 6.08 30.66 -17.22
N PHE A 298 6.87 29.88 -17.96
CA PHE A 298 7.85 30.42 -18.90
C PHE A 298 7.15 31.16 -20.06
N GLU A 299 6.17 30.54 -20.72
CA GLU A 299 5.42 31.19 -21.81
C GLU A 299 4.64 32.41 -21.31
N GLU A 300 4.01 32.33 -20.13
CA GLU A 300 3.34 33.48 -19.49
C GLU A 300 4.34 34.62 -19.19
N SER A 301 5.51 34.31 -18.63
CA SER A 301 6.54 35.32 -18.36
C SER A 301 7.03 35.99 -19.64
N MET A 302 7.19 35.22 -20.71
CA MET A 302 7.67 35.72 -21.99
C MET A 302 6.61 36.58 -22.69
N ILE A 303 5.33 36.17 -22.63
CA ILE A 303 4.21 36.95 -23.13
C ILE A 303 4.09 38.26 -22.33
N ASN A 304 4.18 38.22 -21.00
CA ASN A 304 4.11 39.42 -20.17
C ASN A 304 5.25 40.40 -20.45
N THR A 305 6.50 39.94 -20.53
CA THR A 305 7.64 40.82 -20.89
C THR A 305 7.46 41.44 -22.27
N LYS A 306 6.86 40.70 -23.22
CA LYS A 306 6.55 41.24 -24.54
C LYS A 306 5.37 42.21 -24.55
N MET A 307 4.33 41.96 -23.76
CA MET A 307 3.23 42.91 -23.60
C MET A 307 3.70 44.22 -22.95
N GLU A 308 4.57 44.14 -21.93
CA GLU A 308 5.18 45.32 -21.30
C GLU A 308 6.08 46.09 -22.29
N GLY A 309 6.85 45.39 -23.11
CA GLY A 309 7.65 46.01 -24.18
C GLY A 309 6.79 46.66 -25.27
N ALA A 310 5.66 46.07 -25.63
CA ALA A 310 4.72 46.62 -26.62
C ALA A 310 3.89 47.82 -26.10
N THR A 311 3.89 48.09 -24.78
CA THR A 311 3.24 49.28 -24.22
C THR A 311 4.11 50.54 -24.25
N GLU A 312 5.40 50.42 -24.57
CA GLU A 312 6.28 51.56 -24.80
C GLU A 312 6.22 51.93 -26.29
N ASP A 313 5.51 53.03 -26.59
CA ASP A 313 5.24 53.67 -27.89
C ASP A 313 6.21 53.34 -29.06
N ASP A 314 5.61 52.85 -30.17
CA ASP A 314 6.15 52.34 -31.47
C ASP A 314 6.34 50.80 -31.56
N VAL A 315 5.21 50.08 -31.65
CA VAL A 315 5.19 48.63 -31.92
C VAL A 315 5.22 48.39 -33.44
N ASP A 316 6.29 47.79 -33.93
CA ASP A 316 6.35 47.27 -35.31
C ASP A 316 5.27 46.17 -35.50
N GLU A 317 4.58 46.12 -36.65
CA GLU A 317 3.59 45.06 -36.97
C GLU A 317 4.18 43.64 -36.79
N ASP A 318 5.49 43.49 -36.93
CA ASP A 318 6.25 42.25 -36.71
C ASP A 318 6.26 41.81 -35.23
N GLU A 319 6.22 42.75 -34.27
CA GLU A 319 6.18 42.44 -32.84
C GLU A 319 4.78 42.05 -32.36
N GLU A 320 3.74 42.68 -32.94
CA GLU A 320 2.34 42.33 -32.70
C GLU A 320 2.02 40.94 -33.27
N THR A 321 2.48 40.64 -34.49
CA THR A 321 2.31 39.30 -35.09
C THR A 321 3.09 38.22 -34.34
N ASP A 322 4.28 38.49 -33.79
CA ASP A 322 4.99 37.53 -32.92
C ASP A 322 4.28 37.35 -31.57
N LEU A 323 3.63 38.39 -31.03
CA LEU A 323 2.80 38.29 -29.83
C LEU A 323 1.57 37.41 -30.08
N GLU A 324 0.85 37.62 -31.18
CA GLU A 324 -0.28 36.79 -31.59
C GLU A 324 0.12 35.34 -31.81
N LEU A 325 1.25 35.11 -32.49
CA LEU A 325 1.79 33.76 -32.70
C LEU A 325 2.11 33.05 -31.37
N ARG A 326 2.57 33.79 -30.35
CA ARG A 326 2.86 33.24 -29.02
C ARG A 326 1.60 32.97 -28.22
N LEU A 327 0.60 33.85 -28.29
CA LEU A 327 -0.71 33.64 -27.67
C LEU A 327 -1.39 32.40 -28.27
N ALA A 328 -1.42 32.29 -29.59
CA ALA A 328 -1.96 31.12 -30.28
C ALA A 328 -1.21 29.83 -29.90
N ARG A 329 0.11 29.89 -29.70
CA ARG A 329 0.90 28.73 -29.22
C ARG A 329 0.58 28.36 -27.78
N PHE A 330 0.40 29.35 -26.89
CA PHE A 330 0.02 29.12 -25.50
C PHE A 330 -1.38 28.49 -25.39
N GLU A 331 -2.35 28.98 -26.15
CA GLU A 331 -3.69 28.38 -26.24
C GLU A 331 -3.61 26.92 -26.72
N ASN A 332 -2.84 26.66 -27.77
CA ASN A 332 -2.59 25.31 -28.26
C ASN A 332 -1.93 24.40 -27.20
N LEU A 333 -1.02 24.93 -26.37
CA LEU A 333 -0.40 24.18 -25.28
C LEU A 333 -1.42 23.84 -24.18
N MET A 334 -2.27 24.79 -23.82
CA MET A 334 -3.31 24.63 -22.82
C MET A 334 -4.36 23.61 -23.24
N ASP A 335 -4.79 23.63 -24.51
CA ASP A 335 -5.70 22.64 -25.09
C ASP A 335 -5.09 21.24 -25.14
N ARG A 336 -3.76 21.15 -25.28
CA ARG A 336 -3.04 19.86 -25.28
C ARG A 336 -2.85 19.27 -23.89
N ARG A 337 -3.02 20.02 -22.81
CA ARG A 337 -2.77 19.54 -21.43
C ARG A 337 -3.50 18.22 -21.11
N PRO A 338 -4.81 18.05 -21.38
CA PRO A 338 -5.49 16.78 -21.12
C PRO A 338 -5.00 15.64 -22.00
N LEU A 339 -4.66 15.94 -23.27
CA LEU A 339 -4.13 14.96 -24.22
C LEU A 339 -2.74 14.47 -23.81
N LEU A 340 -1.86 15.38 -23.40
CA LEU A 340 -0.52 15.09 -22.92
C LEU A 340 -0.57 14.32 -21.60
N LEU A 341 -1.44 14.72 -20.67
CA LEU A 341 -1.65 13.97 -19.42
C LEU A 341 -2.13 12.54 -19.68
N SER A 342 -3.08 12.35 -20.60
CA SER A 342 -3.52 11.01 -21.01
C SER A 342 -2.36 10.20 -21.62
N SER A 343 -1.48 10.83 -22.40
CA SER A 343 -0.31 10.16 -23.00
C SER A 343 0.73 9.74 -21.96
N VAL A 344 0.96 10.54 -20.92
CA VAL A 344 1.88 10.22 -19.82
C VAL A 344 1.35 9.05 -18.99
N LEU A 345 0.04 9.01 -18.74
CA LEU A 345 -0.61 7.88 -18.06
C LEU A 345 -0.53 6.58 -18.88
N LEU A 346 -0.69 6.67 -20.20
CA LEU A 346 -0.54 5.54 -21.10
C LEU A 346 0.93 5.07 -21.22
N ARG A 347 1.91 5.97 -21.08
CA ARG A 347 3.33 5.58 -20.99
C ARG A 347 3.67 4.84 -19.71
N GLN A 348 3.01 5.17 -18.59
CA GLN A 348 3.18 4.43 -17.33
C GLN A 348 2.58 3.04 -17.41
N ASN A 349 1.36 2.95 -17.95
CA ASN A 349 0.61 1.71 -18.04
C ASN A 349 -0.07 1.60 -19.42
N PRO A 350 0.64 1.08 -20.44
CA PRO A 350 0.09 0.91 -21.79
C PRO A 350 -1.16 0.01 -21.81
N HIS A 351 -1.28 -0.91 -20.86
CA HIS A 351 -2.36 -1.89 -20.80
C HIS A 351 -3.58 -1.44 -19.98
N ASN A 352 -3.65 -0.18 -19.55
CA ASN A 352 -4.81 0.35 -18.82
C ASN A 352 -5.92 0.78 -19.79
N VAL A 353 -6.99 -0.03 -19.85
CA VAL A 353 -8.11 0.19 -20.78
C VAL A 353 -8.94 1.43 -20.43
N HIS A 354 -9.02 1.81 -19.16
CA HIS A 354 -9.82 2.96 -18.73
C HIS A 354 -9.22 4.29 -19.18
N GLU A 355 -7.90 4.38 -19.23
CA GLU A 355 -7.20 5.59 -19.70
C GLU A 355 -7.27 5.73 -21.23
N TRP A 356 -7.28 4.61 -21.97
CA TRP A 356 -7.59 4.62 -23.41
C TRP A 356 -9.01 5.15 -23.69
N HIS A 357 -10.00 4.74 -22.91
CA HIS A 357 -11.36 5.26 -23.03
C HIS A 357 -11.47 6.75 -22.73
N LYS A 358 -10.76 7.23 -21.71
CA LYS A 358 -10.67 8.68 -21.44
C LYS A 358 -10.03 9.43 -22.59
N ARG A 359 -8.95 8.89 -23.18
CA ARG A 359 -8.30 9.48 -24.36
C ARG A 359 -9.27 9.60 -25.54
N VAL A 360 -10.07 8.57 -25.80
CA VAL A 360 -11.08 8.63 -26.87
C VAL A 360 -12.11 9.73 -26.61
N LYS A 361 -12.62 9.85 -25.38
CA LYS A 361 -13.57 10.91 -25.02
C LYS A 361 -12.98 12.31 -25.23
N LEU A 362 -11.68 12.48 -25.04
CA LEU A 362 -10.99 13.74 -25.30
C LEU A 362 -10.86 14.07 -26.80
N PHE A 363 -10.99 13.08 -27.69
CA PHE A 363 -10.97 13.27 -29.15
C PHE A 363 -12.39 13.37 -29.77
N GLU A 364 -13.44 13.51 -28.95
CA GLU A 364 -14.80 13.73 -29.46
C GLU A 364 -14.84 14.98 -30.36
N GLY A 365 -15.13 14.77 -31.65
CA GLY A 365 -15.12 15.81 -32.70
C GLY A 365 -14.17 15.54 -33.88
N LYS A 366 -13.16 14.66 -33.71
CA LYS A 366 -12.23 14.27 -34.80
C LYS A 366 -12.27 12.76 -35.07
N PRO A 367 -13.09 12.29 -36.02
CA PRO A 367 -13.27 10.85 -36.27
C PRO A 367 -11.98 10.09 -36.63
N LYS A 368 -11.06 10.72 -37.38
CA LYS A 368 -9.78 10.09 -37.77
C LYS A 368 -8.86 9.84 -36.56
N ASP A 369 -8.78 10.78 -35.64
CA ASP A 369 -7.93 10.66 -34.45
C ASP A 369 -8.52 9.66 -33.45
N VAL A 370 -9.85 9.58 -33.35
CA VAL A 370 -10.54 8.52 -32.59
C VAL A 370 -10.20 7.14 -33.15
N ILE A 371 -10.22 6.96 -34.48
CA ILE A 371 -9.84 5.69 -35.09
C ILE A 371 -8.38 5.35 -34.81
N ASN A 372 -7.45 6.29 -35.02
CA ASN A 372 -6.03 6.08 -34.77
C ASN A 372 -5.78 5.69 -33.30
N THR A 373 -6.41 6.39 -32.35
CA THR A 373 -6.26 6.07 -30.92
C THR A 373 -6.83 4.71 -30.55
N TYR A 374 -7.96 4.29 -31.12
CA TYR A 374 -8.46 2.93 -30.92
C TYR A 374 -7.56 1.88 -31.59
N THR A 375 -6.99 2.16 -32.75
CA THR A 375 -6.04 1.22 -33.40
C THR A 375 -4.74 1.08 -32.61
N GLU A 376 -4.21 2.17 -32.08
CA GLU A 376 -3.05 2.18 -31.18
C GLU A 376 -3.37 1.42 -29.88
N ALA A 377 -4.55 1.67 -29.30
CA ALA A 377 -5.01 0.97 -28.10
C ALA A 377 -5.10 -0.54 -28.33
N VAL A 378 -5.66 -0.98 -29.47
CA VAL A 378 -5.78 -2.38 -29.82
C VAL A 378 -4.41 -3.05 -30.05
N GLN A 379 -3.43 -2.33 -30.63
CA GLN A 379 -2.09 -2.86 -30.86
C GLN A 379 -1.25 -2.94 -29.57
N THR A 380 -1.48 -2.03 -28.61
CA THR A 380 -0.66 -1.90 -27.39
C THR A 380 -1.22 -2.65 -26.19
N VAL A 381 -2.53 -2.92 -26.14
CA VAL A 381 -3.16 -3.60 -25.00
C VAL A 381 -3.05 -5.12 -25.15
N ASP A 382 -2.15 -5.71 -24.36
CA ASP A 382 -2.09 -7.17 -24.21
C ASP A 382 -3.22 -7.68 -23.29
N PRO A 383 -4.11 -8.58 -23.78
CA PRO A 383 -5.25 -9.07 -23.00
C PRO A 383 -4.89 -9.83 -21.72
N LYS A 384 -3.63 -10.30 -21.59
CA LYS A 384 -3.13 -11.03 -20.41
C LYS A 384 -2.68 -10.10 -19.27
N GLN A 385 -2.14 -8.93 -19.62
CA GLN A 385 -1.58 -7.96 -18.69
C GLN A 385 -2.51 -6.76 -18.45
N ALA A 386 -3.60 -6.65 -19.22
CA ALA A 386 -4.54 -5.55 -19.13
C ALA A 386 -5.16 -5.40 -17.75
N THR A 387 -5.13 -4.16 -17.25
CA THR A 387 -5.87 -3.71 -16.08
C THR A 387 -7.16 -3.04 -16.57
N GLY A 388 -8.28 -3.73 -16.37
CA GLY A 388 -9.59 -3.31 -16.86
C GLY A 388 -10.30 -4.41 -17.64
N LYS A 389 -11.29 -4.03 -18.44
CA LYS A 389 -12.12 -4.93 -19.26
C LYS A 389 -11.76 -4.75 -20.74
N PRO A 390 -10.83 -5.53 -21.32
CA PRO A 390 -10.39 -5.35 -22.71
C PRO A 390 -11.52 -5.43 -23.74
N HIS A 391 -12.57 -6.21 -23.45
CA HIS A 391 -13.76 -6.30 -24.30
C HIS A 391 -14.47 -4.96 -24.51
N THR A 392 -14.42 -4.05 -23.52
CA THR A 392 -15.07 -2.73 -23.64
C THR A 392 -14.42 -1.86 -24.71
N LEU A 393 -13.10 -1.98 -24.93
CA LEU A 393 -12.40 -1.25 -25.99
C LEU A 393 -12.94 -1.64 -27.37
N TRP A 394 -13.09 -2.94 -27.61
CA TRP A 394 -13.61 -3.48 -28.86
C TRP A 394 -15.08 -3.14 -29.07
N ILE A 395 -15.89 -3.20 -28.01
CA ILE A 395 -17.33 -2.85 -28.06
C ILE A 395 -17.51 -1.36 -28.35
N GLU A 396 -16.77 -0.47 -27.68
CA GLU A 396 -16.88 0.97 -27.92
C GLU A 396 -16.33 1.35 -29.30
N PHE A 397 -15.25 0.70 -29.76
CA PHE A 397 -14.75 0.88 -31.12
C PHE A 397 -15.80 0.47 -32.16
N ALA A 398 -16.48 -0.66 -31.96
CA ALA A 398 -17.54 -1.10 -32.87
C ALA A 398 -18.80 -0.21 -32.80
N LYS A 399 -19.21 0.24 -31.61
CA LYS A 399 -20.32 1.21 -31.43
C LYS A 399 -20.00 2.56 -32.07
N PHE A 400 -18.73 2.95 -32.15
CA PHE A 400 -18.31 4.15 -32.88
C PHE A 400 -18.58 4.02 -34.40
N TYR A 401 -18.20 2.90 -35.02
CA TYR A 401 -18.53 2.64 -36.43
C TYR A 401 -20.05 2.47 -36.68
N GLU A 402 -20.78 1.92 -35.71
CA GLU A 402 -22.26 1.84 -35.75
C GLU A 402 -22.87 3.25 -35.82
N LYS A 403 -22.40 4.20 -34.99
CA LYS A 403 -22.83 5.61 -35.04
C LYS A 403 -22.52 6.27 -36.40
N HIS A 404 -21.42 5.90 -37.03
CA HIS A 404 -21.03 6.38 -38.36
C HIS A 404 -21.65 5.60 -39.53
N LYS A 405 -22.56 4.64 -39.26
CA LYS A 405 -23.25 3.79 -40.25
C LYS A 405 -22.33 2.89 -41.10
N GLN A 406 -21.08 2.68 -40.69
CA GLN A 406 -20.12 1.79 -41.37
C GLN A 406 -20.20 0.36 -40.83
N ILE A 407 -21.26 -0.36 -41.20
CA ILE A 407 -21.57 -1.70 -40.65
C ILE A 407 -20.55 -2.75 -41.10
N ALA A 408 -20.02 -2.65 -42.33
CA ALA A 408 -19.03 -3.59 -42.84
C ALA A 408 -17.72 -3.54 -42.03
N GLU A 409 -17.29 -2.34 -41.65
CA GLU A 409 -16.07 -2.15 -40.85
C GLU A 409 -16.29 -2.58 -39.40
N ALA A 410 -17.47 -2.32 -38.83
CA ALA A 410 -17.87 -2.83 -37.52
C ALA A 410 -17.83 -4.37 -37.46
N ARG A 411 -18.28 -5.07 -38.52
CA ARG A 411 -18.17 -6.54 -38.62
C ARG A 411 -16.71 -7.01 -38.60
N VAL A 412 -15.85 -6.39 -39.40
CA VAL A 412 -14.42 -6.73 -39.43
C VAL A 412 -13.78 -6.51 -38.07
N ILE A 413 -14.20 -5.49 -37.33
CA ILE A 413 -13.71 -5.20 -35.98
C ILE A 413 -14.18 -6.27 -34.99
N PHE A 414 -15.45 -6.67 -35.04
CA PHE A 414 -15.94 -7.77 -34.20
C PHE A 414 -15.27 -9.11 -34.56
N GLU A 415 -15.06 -9.42 -35.84
CA GLU A 415 -14.31 -10.61 -36.27
C GLU A 415 -12.84 -10.59 -35.83
N LYS A 416 -12.22 -9.41 -35.77
CA LYS A 416 -10.88 -9.25 -35.19
C LYS A 416 -10.91 -9.43 -33.68
N ALA A 417 -11.90 -8.86 -33.00
CA ALA A 417 -12.09 -8.99 -31.56
C ALA A 417 -12.31 -10.46 -31.14
N THR A 418 -13.06 -11.23 -31.91
CA THR A 418 -13.34 -12.64 -31.60
C THR A 418 -12.08 -13.50 -31.72
N LYS A 419 -11.11 -13.09 -32.54
CA LYS A 419 -9.79 -13.74 -32.70
C LYS A 419 -8.83 -13.45 -31.55
N VAL A 420 -9.07 -12.41 -30.74
CA VAL A 420 -8.19 -12.04 -29.62
C VAL A 420 -8.35 -13.01 -28.44
N SER A 421 -7.22 -13.50 -27.93
CA SER A 421 -7.20 -14.38 -26.76
C SER A 421 -7.35 -13.58 -25.46
N TYR A 422 -8.58 -13.38 -25.00
CA TYR A 422 -8.87 -12.76 -23.70
C TYR A 422 -8.43 -13.64 -22.53
N ARG A 423 -8.36 -13.07 -21.32
CA ARG A 423 -8.09 -13.83 -20.08
C ARG A 423 -9.34 -14.52 -19.55
N ARG A 424 -10.50 -13.86 -19.62
CA ARG A 424 -11.78 -14.42 -19.14
C ARG A 424 -12.67 -14.82 -20.30
N VAL A 425 -13.37 -15.93 -20.14
CA VAL A 425 -14.37 -16.41 -21.11
C VAL A 425 -15.56 -15.44 -21.19
N ASP A 426 -15.93 -14.81 -20.08
CA ASP A 426 -17.02 -13.83 -20.00
C ASP A 426 -16.77 -12.56 -20.83
N ASP A 427 -15.50 -12.19 -21.00
CA ASP A 427 -15.10 -11.04 -21.81
C ASP A 427 -15.35 -11.33 -23.29
N LEU A 428 -14.96 -12.52 -23.75
CA LEU A 428 -15.24 -12.96 -25.12
C LEU A 428 -16.74 -13.15 -25.35
N ALA A 429 -17.45 -13.75 -24.38
CA ALA A 429 -18.91 -13.92 -24.43
C ALA A 429 -19.64 -12.58 -24.60
N SER A 430 -19.19 -11.53 -23.91
CA SER A 430 -19.81 -10.21 -24.03
C SER A 430 -19.58 -9.56 -25.39
N VAL A 431 -18.43 -9.80 -26.04
CA VAL A 431 -18.19 -9.36 -27.43
C VAL A 431 -19.15 -10.06 -28.40
N TRP A 432 -19.35 -11.37 -28.26
CA TRP A 432 -20.30 -12.10 -29.10
C TRP A 432 -21.76 -11.68 -28.87
N CYS A 433 -22.18 -11.44 -27.62
CA CYS A 433 -23.49 -10.89 -27.31
C CYS A 433 -23.70 -9.53 -27.98
N GLU A 434 -22.75 -8.59 -27.82
CA GLU A 434 -22.86 -7.26 -28.44
C GLU A 434 -22.78 -7.31 -29.97
N TYR A 435 -22.05 -8.27 -30.54
CA TYR A 435 -22.04 -8.49 -31.98
C TYR A 435 -23.41 -8.97 -32.49
N SER A 436 -24.06 -9.88 -31.77
CA SER A 436 -25.43 -10.29 -32.10
C SER A 436 -26.46 -9.19 -31.87
N GLU A 437 -26.33 -8.38 -30.82
CA GLU A 437 -27.19 -7.23 -30.56
C GLU A 437 -27.05 -6.19 -31.66
N MET A 438 -25.85 -5.96 -32.18
CA MET A 438 -25.62 -5.07 -33.32
C MET A 438 -26.35 -5.56 -34.58
N GLU A 439 -26.32 -6.87 -34.86
CA GLU A 439 -27.06 -7.42 -36.01
C GLU A 439 -28.58 -7.41 -35.79
N ILE A 440 -29.07 -7.54 -34.54
CA ILE A 440 -30.49 -7.40 -34.18
C ILE A 440 -30.95 -5.95 -34.37
N ARG A 441 -30.17 -4.96 -33.91
CA ARG A 441 -30.48 -3.53 -34.11
C ARG A 441 -30.56 -3.15 -35.59
N ASN A 442 -29.82 -3.87 -36.44
CA ASN A 442 -29.81 -3.70 -37.89
C ASN A 442 -30.76 -4.66 -38.63
N GLU A 443 -31.70 -5.30 -37.93
CA GLU A 443 -32.76 -6.18 -38.47
C GLU A 443 -32.26 -7.44 -39.22
N ASN A 444 -30.98 -7.80 -39.09
CA ASN A 444 -30.38 -8.96 -39.75
C ASN A 444 -30.46 -10.23 -38.88
N TYR A 445 -31.67 -10.68 -38.57
CA TYR A 445 -31.93 -11.79 -37.64
C TYR A 445 -31.26 -13.13 -38.03
N LYS A 446 -31.20 -13.45 -39.33
CA LYS A 446 -30.54 -14.68 -39.83
C LYS A 446 -29.03 -14.66 -39.56
N LYS A 447 -28.39 -13.52 -39.79
CA LYS A 447 -26.95 -13.35 -39.52
C LYS A 447 -26.67 -13.37 -38.03
N ALA A 448 -27.55 -12.80 -37.19
CA ALA A 448 -27.43 -12.90 -35.74
C ALA A 448 -27.47 -14.36 -35.25
N LEU A 449 -28.35 -15.19 -35.83
CA LEU A 449 -28.37 -16.63 -35.56
C LEU A 449 -27.11 -17.34 -36.05
N ASP A 450 -26.59 -17.01 -37.24
CA ASP A 450 -25.35 -17.62 -37.75
C ASP A 450 -24.13 -17.24 -36.91
N VAL A 451 -24.06 -15.99 -36.45
CA VAL A 451 -23.04 -15.48 -35.52
C VAL A 451 -23.10 -16.25 -34.19
N MET A 452 -24.29 -16.49 -33.65
CA MET A 452 -24.47 -17.27 -32.43
C MET A 452 -24.18 -18.76 -32.62
N LYS A 453 -24.51 -19.33 -33.79
CA LYS A 453 -24.11 -20.69 -34.17
C LYS A 453 -22.60 -20.84 -34.30
N GLN A 454 -21.91 -19.83 -34.84
CA GLN A 454 -20.45 -19.79 -34.89
C GLN A 454 -19.83 -19.70 -33.49
N ALA A 455 -20.43 -18.89 -32.60
CA ALA A 455 -19.97 -18.76 -31.21
C ALA A 455 -20.17 -20.05 -30.38
N THR A 456 -21.20 -20.84 -30.69
CA THR A 456 -21.58 -22.08 -29.98
C THR A 456 -21.04 -23.35 -30.64
N ALA A 457 -20.34 -23.25 -31.77
CA ALA A 457 -19.74 -24.39 -32.45
C ALA A 457 -18.68 -25.07 -31.58
N MET A 458 -18.83 -26.38 -31.35
CA MET A 458 -17.89 -27.16 -30.55
C MET A 458 -16.56 -27.36 -31.29
N PRO A 459 -15.40 -27.11 -30.64
CA PRO A 459 -14.13 -27.67 -31.10
C PRO A 459 -14.16 -29.20 -30.95
N SER A 460 -13.49 -29.93 -31.85
CA SER A 460 -13.44 -31.41 -31.87
C SER A 460 -12.74 -32.06 -30.65
N SER A 461 -12.20 -31.28 -29.71
CA SER A 461 -11.52 -31.77 -28.50
C SER A 461 -12.29 -31.37 -27.23
N ARG A 462 -12.47 -32.30 -26.30
CA ARG A 462 -13.07 -32.04 -24.98
C ARG A 462 -12.10 -31.22 -24.11
N THR A 463 -12.28 -29.91 -24.11
CA THR A 463 -11.44 -28.94 -23.39
C THR A 463 -12.03 -28.58 -22.04
N SER A 464 -11.21 -28.48 -20.99
CA SER A 464 -11.65 -28.14 -19.62
C SER A 464 -11.86 -26.64 -19.46
N PHE A 465 -12.93 -26.22 -18.76
CA PHE A 465 -13.27 -24.79 -18.56
C PHE A 465 -12.18 -24.01 -17.80
N TYR A 466 -11.47 -24.70 -16.90
CA TYR A 466 -10.49 -24.13 -15.99
C TYR A 466 -9.03 -24.27 -16.45
N ASP A 467 -8.78 -24.90 -17.60
CA ASP A 467 -7.41 -25.11 -18.06
C ASP A 467 -6.86 -23.85 -18.74
N GLU A 468 -6.13 -23.03 -17.99
CA GLU A 468 -5.52 -21.76 -18.43
C GLU A 468 -4.57 -21.92 -19.65
N SER A 469 -4.17 -23.14 -20.01
CA SER A 469 -3.29 -23.42 -21.15
C SER A 469 -3.99 -23.33 -22.52
N GLU A 470 -5.32 -23.50 -22.58
CA GLU A 470 -6.06 -23.47 -23.85
C GLU A 470 -6.71 -22.12 -24.15
N THR A 471 -6.72 -21.75 -25.44
CA THR A 471 -7.33 -20.51 -25.94
C THR A 471 -8.79 -20.36 -25.51
N VAL A 472 -9.16 -19.17 -25.02
CA VAL A 472 -10.51 -18.84 -24.51
C VAL A 472 -11.64 -19.13 -25.51
N GLN A 473 -11.37 -19.07 -26.81
CA GLN A 473 -12.30 -19.48 -27.87
C GLN A 473 -12.78 -20.92 -27.73
N LYS A 474 -11.89 -21.84 -27.34
CA LYS A 474 -12.25 -23.24 -27.11
C LYS A 474 -13.11 -23.44 -25.86
N ARG A 475 -13.19 -22.44 -24.98
CA ARG A 475 -14.03 -22.46 -23.76
C ARG A 475 -15.32 -21.66 -23.91
N LEU A 476 -15.49 -20.90 -24.99
CA LEU A 476 -16.67 -20.06 -25.24
C LEU A 476 -17.97 -20.86 -25.28
N HIS A 477 -17.93 -22.08 -25.84
CA HIS A 477 -19.07 -23.00 -25.83
C HIS A 477 -19.51 -23.41 -24.42
N LYS A 478 -18.75 -23.07 -23.37
CA LYS A 478 -19.13 -23.28 -21.98
C LYS A 478 -19.68 -22.02 -21.28
N SER A 479 -19.80 -20.90 -21.99
CA SER A 479 -20.34 -19.68 -21.41
C SER A 479 -21.87 -19.70 -21.43
N LEU A 480 -22.47 -19.65 -20.25
CA LEU A 480 -23.92 -19.64 -20.11
C LEU A 480 -24.58 -18.43 -20.78
N LYS A 481 -23.92 -17.27 -20.74
CA LYS A 481 -24.44 -16.01 -21.28
C LYS A 481 -24.67 -16.06 -22.79
N VAL A 482 -23.77 -16.73 -23.53
CA VAL A 482 -23.94 -16.91 -24.98
C VAL A 482 -25.08 -17.88 -25.26
N TRP A 483 -25.17 -18.97 -24.49
CA TRP A 483 -26.25 -19.94 -24.63
C TRP A 483 -27.62 -19.41 -24.24
N SER A 484 -27.73 -18.55 -23.22
CA SER A 484 -29.01 -17.91 -22.86
C SER A 484 -29.48 -16.98 -23.97
N MET A 485 -28.60 -16.10 -24.47
CA MET A 485 -28.93 -15.23 -25.60
C MET A 485 -29.28 -16.03 -26.86
N TYR A 486 -28.57 -17.14 -27.11
CA TYR A 486 -28.87 -18.01 -28.24
C TYR A 486 -30.22 -18.73 -28.08
N ALA A 487 -30.55 -19.17 -26.87
CA ALA A 487 -31.85 -19.75 -26.56
C ALA A 487 -32.98 -18.74 -26.73
N ASP A 488 -32.84 -17.52 -26.20
CA ASP A 488 -33.84 -16.44 -26.34
C ASP A 488 -34.04 -16.04 -27.81
N LEU A 489 -32.95 -16.04 -28.61
CA LEU A 489 -33.03 -15.80 -30.06
C LEU A 489 -33.73 -16.94 -30.81
N GLU A 490 -33.47 -18.19 -30.46
CA GLU A 490 -34.12 -19.35 -31.09
C GLU A 490 -35.56 -19.55 -30.59
N GLU A 491 -35.93 -19.07 -29.40
CA GLU A 491 -37.33 -19.04 -28.95
C GLU A 491 -38.16 -18.00 -29.72
N SER A 492 -37.56 -16.84 -30.02
CA SER A 492 -38.25 -15.77 -30.74
C SER A 492 -38.28 -15.94 -32.26
N LEU A 493 -37.25 -16.56 -32.84
CA LEU A 493 -37.05 -16.64 -34.30
C LEU A 493 -37.00 -18.08 -34.84
N GLY A 494 -36.79 -19.08 -33.98
CA GLY A 494 -36.39 -20.42 -34.36
C GLY A 494 -37.54 -21.38 -34.68
N THR A 495 -37.14 -22.58 -35.11
CA THR A 495 -38.04 -23.72 -35.36
C THR A 495 -38.06 -24.63 -34.14
N PHE A 496 -39.18 -25.33 -33.88
CA PHE A 496 -39.30 -26.23 -32.72
C PHE A 496 -38.13 -27.21 -32.57
N GLU A 497 -37.64 -27.77 -33.68
CA GLU A 497 -36.52 -28.71 -33.71
C GLU A 497 -35.17 -28.03 -33.43
N SER A 498 -34.93 -26.82 -33.94
CA SER A 498 -33.71 -26.06 -33.66
C SER A 498 -33.65 -25.66 -32.20
N THR A 499 -34.73 -25.09 -31.66
CA THR A 499 -34.84 -24.67 -30.25
C THR A 499 -34.67 -25.87 -29.30
N LYS A 500 -35.29 -27.02 -29.60
CA LYS A 500 -35.09 -28.27 -28.85
C LYS A 500 -33.65 -28.76 -28.91
N ALA A 501 -32.98 -28.67 -30.06
CA ALA A 501 -31.58 -29.05 -30.21
C ALA A 501 -30.66 -28.11 -29.40
N VAL A 502 -30.93 -26.80 -29.37
CA VAL A 502 -30.20 -25.82 -28.56
C VAL A 502 -30.32 -26.16 -27.08
N TYR A 503 -31.53 -26.37 -26.59
CA TYR A 503 -31.76 -26.70 -25.19
C TYR A 503 -31.14 -28.04 -24.78
N ASN A 504 -31.23 -29.07 -25.61
CA ASN A 504 -30.55 -30.34 -25.35
C ASN A 504 -29.03 -30.17 -25.30
N ARG A 505 -28.45 -29.36 -26.19
CA ARG A 505 -27.01 -29.04 -26.16
C ARG A 505 -26.60 -28.33 -24.86
N ILE A 506 -27.43 -27.40 -24.36
CA ILE A 506 -27.19 -26.73 -23.07
C ILE A 506 -27.17 -27.74 -21.92
N LEU A 507 -28.10 -28.70 -21.93
CA LEU A 507 -28.16 -29.78 -20.95
C LEU A 507 -26.95 -30.72 -21.02
N ASP A 508 -26.56 -31.14 -22.23
CA ASP A 508 -25.42 -32.03 -22.46
C ASP A 508 -24.09 -31.41 -21.99
N LEU A 509 -23.95 -30.09 -22.15
CA LEU A 509 -22.77 -29.35 -21.71
C LEU A 509 -22.69 -29.14 -20.19
N LYS A 510 -23.77 -29.42 -19.45
CA LYS A 510 -23.89 -29.29 -17.99
C LYS A 510 -23.83 -27.86 -17.44
N ILE A 511 -24.27 -26.87 -18.22
CA ILE A 511 -24.07 -25.44 -17.92
C ILE A 511 -25.40 -24.71 -17.64
N ALA A 512 -26.49 -25.46 -17.58
CA ALA A 512 -27.82 -24.90 -17.35
C ALA A 512 -27.90 -24.14 -16.01
N ASN A 513 -28.71 -23.08 -15.98
CA ASN A 513 -29.29 -22.56 -14.75
C ASN A 513 -30.64 -23.24 -14.50
N PRO A 514 -31.12 -23.33 -13.26
CA PRO A 514 -32.49 -23.80 -12.95
C PRO A 514 -33.56 -23.09 -13.78
N GLN A 515 -33.40 -21.78 -14.01
CA GLN A 515 -34.31 -20.98 -14.83
C GLN A 515 -34.38 -21.47 -16.30
N ILE A 516 -33.25 -21.84 -16.90
CA ILE A 516 -33.22 -22.30 -18.30
C ILE A 516 -33.95 -23.65 -18.45
N ILE A 517 -33.88 -24.49 -17.43
CA ILE A 517 -34.61 -25.77 -17.40
C ILE A 517 -36.10 -25.53 -17.24
N ILE A 518 -36.48 -24.57 -16.40
CA ILE A 518 -37.87 -24.17 -16.24
C ILE A 518 -38.40 -23.60 -17.56
N ASN A 519 -37.65 -22.71 -18.22
CA ASN A 519 -38.03 -22.15 -19.53
C ASN A 519 -38.17 -23.25 -20.59
N PHE A 520 -37.20 -24.17 -20.67
CA PHE A 520 -37.28 -25.29 -21.62
C PHE A 520 -38.49 -26.20 -21.36
N ALA A 521 -38.79 -26.46 -20.09
CA ALA A 521 -39.97 -27.25 -19.72
C ALA A 521 -41.29 -26.53 -20.03
N VAL A 522 -41.35 -25.21 -19.83
CA VAL A 522 -42.50 -24.38 -20.23
C VAL A 522 -42.66 -24.38 -21.74
N PHE A 523 -41.58 -24.21 -22.51
CA PHE A 523 -41.59 -24.28 -23.97
C PHE A 523 -42.14 -25.62 -24.47
N LEU A 524 -41.67 -26.74 -23.91
CA LEU A 524 -42.19 -28.07 -24.27
C LEU A 524 -43.66 -28.26 -23.87
N GLU A 525 -44.12 -27.61 -22.80
CA GLU A 525 -45.53 -27.61 -22.38
C GLU A 525 -46.42 -26.82 -23.32
N GLU A 526 -45.97 -25.65 -23.78
CA GLU A 526 -46.68 -24.82 -24.79
C GLU A 526 -46.90 -25.62 -26.09
N HIS A 527 -45.92 -26.43 -26.47
CA HIS A 527 -45.99 -27.35 -27.61
C HIS A 527 -46.66 -28.71 -27.31
N ARG A 528 -47.20 -28.91 -26.11
CA ARG A 528 -47.93 -30.12 -25.65
C ARG A 528 -47.10 -31.42 -25.52
N TYR A 529 -45.77 -31.33 -25.44
CA TYR A 529 -44.86 -32.47 -25.22
C TYR A 529 -44.53 -32.67 -23.73
N PHE A 530 -45.52 -33.16 -22.97
CA PHE A 530 -45.43 -33.22 -21.51
C PHE A 530 -44.46 -34.29 -20.99
N GLU A 531 -44.37 -35.46 -21.63
CA GLU A 531 -43.42 -36.50 -21.21
C GLU A 531 -41.96 -36.08 -21.43
N GLU A 532 -41.70 -35.29 -22.46
CA GLU A 532 -40.38 -34.74 -22.71
C GLU A 532 -40.05 -33.64 -21.70
N SER A 533 -41.02 -32.79 -21.34
CA SER A 533 -40.87 -31.81 -20.25
C SER A 533 -40.49 -32.49 -18.93
N PHE A 534 -41.11 -33.62 -18.57
CA PHE A 534 -40.74 -34.37 -17.37
C PHE A 534 -39.35 -35.01 -17.45
N LYS A 535 -38.95 -35.54 -18.62
CA LYS A 535 -37.57 -36.01 -18.84
C LYS A 535 -36.54 -34.88 -18.69
N VAL A 536 -36.90 -33.66 -19.09
CA VAL A 536 -36.08 -32.46 -18.92
C VAL A 536 -35.93 -32.11 -17.44
N PHE A 537 -37.00 -32.18 -16.66
CA PHE A 537 -36.93 -31.99 -15.21
C PHE A 537 -36.08 -33.05 -14.53
N GLU A 538 -36.24 -34.33 -14.87
CA GLU A 538 -35.42 -35.43 -14.32
C GLU A 538 -33.94 -35.26 -14.65
N ARG A 539 -33.62 -34.89 -15.91
CA ARG A 539 -32.26 -34.52 -16.32
C ARG A 539 -31.75 -33.31 -15.56
N GLY A 540 -32.58 -32.29 -15.36
CA GLY A 540 -32.24 -31.11 -14.57
C GLY A 540 -31.89 -31.47 -13.12
N VAL A 541 -32.73 -32.27 -12.46
CA VAL A 541 -32.51 -32.73 -11.08
C VAL A 541 -31.22 -33.54 -10.95
N ALA A 542 -30.91 -34.41 -11.91
CA ALA A 542 -29.68 -35.19 -11.88
C ALA A 542 -28.40 -34.34 -11.95
N MET A 543 -28.51 -33.09 -12.40
CA MET A 543 -27.38 -32.22 -12.73
C MET A 543 -27.05 -31.21 -11.64
N PHE A 544 -28.04 -30.74 -10.87
CA PHE A 544 -27.82 -29.79 -9.76
C PHE A 544 -27.69 -30.48 -8.41
N LYS A 545 -26.92 -29.84 -7.53
CA LYS A 545 -26.87 -30.16 -6.10
C LYS A 545 -27.70 -29.12 -5.34
N TRP A 546 -28.24 -29.52 -4.19
CA TRP A 546 -28.99 -28.63 -3.27
C TRP A 546 -28.15 -27.39 -2.93
N PRO A 547 -28.70 -26.16 -2.87
CA PRO A 547 -30.12 -25.72 -2.77
C PRO A 547 -30.91 -25.46 -4.07
N ASN A 548 -30.23 -25.26 -5.20
CA ASN A 548 -30.88 -24.81 -6.46
C ASN A 548 -31.82 -25.84 -7.09
N VAL A 549 -31.77 -27.10 -6.62
CA VAL A 549 -32.70 -28.17 -7.01
C VAL A 549 -34.10 -27.93 -6.44
N PHE A 550 -34.22 -27.14 -5.37
CA PHE A 550 -35.49 -26.87 -4.69
C PHE A 550 -36.54 -26.28 -5.64
N ASP A 551 -36.16 -25.26 -6.41
CA ASP A 551 -37.06 -24.58 -7.35
C ASP A 551 -37.46 -25.49 -8.51
N ILE A 552 -36.53 -26.33 -8.99
CA ILE A 552 -36.79 -27.32 -10.04
C ILE A 552 -37.77 -28.38 -9.53
N TRP A 553 -37.55 -28.91 -8.32
CA TRP A 553 -38.44 -29.90 -7.72
C TRP A 553 -39.82 -29.32 -7.41
N ASN A 554 -39.91 -28.09 -6.89
CA ASN A 554 -41.19 -27.47 -6.56
C ASN A 554 -42.02 -27.22 -7.82
N THR A 555 -41.41 -26.67 -8.88
CA THR A 555 -42.09 -26.47 -10.16
C THR A 555 -42.46 -27.79 -10.81
N TYR A 556 -41.57 -28.79 -10.80
CA TYR A 556 -41.86 -30.12 -11.33
C TYR A 556 -43.02 -30.79 -10.59
N LEU A 557 -43.00 -30.81 -9.26
CA LEU A 557 -44.04 -31.43 -8.44
C LEU A 557 -45.37 -30.69 -8.59
N MET A 558 -45.41 -29.35 -8.52
CA MET A 558 -46.66 -28.60 -8.75
C MET A 558 -47.27 -28.89 -10.13
N LYS A 559 -46.44 -28.95 -11.17
CA LYS A 559 -46.89 -29.24 -12.54
C LYS A 559 -47.36 -30.68 -12.70
N PHE A 560 -46.68 -31.63 -12.04
CA PHE A 560 -47.05 -33.04 -12.06
C PHE A 560 -48.37 -33.29 -11.31
N ILE A 561 -48.57 -32.63 -10.16
CA ILE A 561 -49.79 -32.71 -9.34
C ILE A 561 -50.99 -32.17 -10.11
N LYS A 562 -50.87 -30.98 -10.72
CA LYS A 562 -51.97 -30.36 -11.48
C LYS A 562 -52.51 -31.25 -12.61
N ARG A 563 -51.71 -32.19 -13.14
CA ARG A 563 -52.10 -33.04 -14.26
C ARG A 563 -52.47 -34.46 -13.87
N TYR A 564 -51.72 -35.10 -12.96
CA TYR A 564 -51.87 -36.52 -12.64
C TYR A 564 -52.52 -36.81 -11.29
N GLY A 565 -53.09 -35.80 -10.61
CA GLY A 565 -53.71 -35.93 -9.28
C GLY A 565 -54.65 -37.13 -9.09
N GLY A 566 -55.25 -37.68 -10.15
CA GLY A 566 -56.13 -38.86 -10.05
C GLY A 566 -55.61 -40.21 -10.59
N THR A 567 -54.63 -40.25 -11.51
CA THR A 567 -54.42 -41.48 -12.34
C THR A 567 -53.12 -42.25 -12.08
N LYS A 568 -52.09 -41.62 -11.52
CA LYS A 568 -50.78 -42.28 -11.28
C LYS A 568 -50.17 -41.87 -9.93
N LEU A 569 -50.88 -42.16 -8.84
CA LEU A 569 -50.48 -41.81 -7.47
C LEU A 569 -49.17 -42.48 -7.04
N GLU A 570 -48.93 -43.74 -7.42
CA GLU A 570 -47.68 -44.44 -7.06
C GLU A 570 -46.45 -43.76 -7.67
N ARG A 571 -46.53 -43.33 -8.93
CA ARG A 571 -45.45 -42.57 -9.57
C ARG A 571 -45.22 -41.21 -8.91
N ILE A 572 -46.27 -40.59 -8.37
CA ILE A 572 -46.15 -39.34 -7.59
C ILE A 572 -45.42 -39.61 -6.29
N ARG A 573 -45.79 -40.69 -5.58
CA ARG A 573 -45.14 -41.12 -4.33
C ARG A 573 -43.67 -41.41 -4.53
N ASP A 574 -43.33 -42.22 -5.54
CA ASP A 574 -41.93 -42.53 -5.89
C ASP A 574 -41.14 -41.25 -6.17
N LEU A 575 -41.77 -40.28 -6.83
CA LEU A 575 -41.13 -39.01 -7.16
C LEU A 575 -40.90 -38.13 -5.92
N PHE A 576 -41.86 -38.08 -4.99
CA PHE A 576 -41.69 -37.43 -3.70
C PHE A 576 -40.64 -38.13 -2.85
N GLU A 577 -40.58 -39.46 -2.85
CA GLU A 577 -39.56 -40.23 -2.13
C GLU A 577 -38.15 -39.96 -2.69
N GLN A 578 -38.00 -39.92 -4.01
CA GLN A 578 -36.72 -39.55 -4.65
C GLN A 578 -36.30 -38.11 -4.33
N ALA A 579 -37.25 -37.18 -4.24
CA ALA A 579 -36.98 -35.80 -3.85
C ALA A 579 -36.56 -35.71 -2.36
N LEU A 580 -37.23 -36.47 -1.49
CA LEU A 580 -36.99 -36.48 -0.04
C LEU A 580 -35.70 -37.20 0.36
N GLU A 581 -35.32 -38.28 -0.33
CA GLU A 581 -34.09 -39.05 -0.03
C GLU A 581 -32.82 -38.20 -0.13
N LYS A 582 -32.81 -37.21 -1.04
CA LYS A 582 -31.66 -36.34 -1.27
C LYS A 582 -31.74 -35.01 -0.51
N CYS A 583 -32.86 -34.67 0.12
CA CYS A 583 -33.14 -33.31 0.60
C CYS A 583 -32.47 -32.94 1.94
N PRO A 584 -31.78 -31.79 2.04
CA PRO A 584 -31.37 -31.21 3.32
C PRO A 584 -32.57 -30.73 4.17
N ALA A 585 -32.46 -30.86 5.49
CA ALA A 585 -33.52 -30.54 6.47
C ALA A 585 -34.12 -29.11 6.38
N LYS A 586 -33.44 -28.16 5.71
CA LYS A 586 -33.89 -26.77 5.48
C LYS A 586 -35.02 -26.63 4.48
N PHE A 587 -35.07 -27.49 3.46
CA PHE A 587 -36.04 -27.37 2.36
C PHE A 587 -37.09 -28.48 2.39
N ALA A 588 -36.93 -29.43 3.31
CA ALA A 588 -37.79 -30.58 3.47
C ALA A 588 -39.24 -30.19 3.84
N LYS A 589 -39.43 -29.11 4.62
CA LYS A 589 -40.75 -28.63 5.06
C LYS A 589 -41.75 -28.43 3.92
N ALA A 590 -41.34 -27.74 2.85
CA ALA A 590 -42.24 -27.45 1.74
C ALA A 590 -42.64 -28.73 0.98
N PHE A 591 -41.71 -29.66 0.77
CA PHE A 591 -42.01 -30.94 0.14
C PHE A 591 -42.92 -31.81 0.99
N TYR A 592 -42.67 -31.90 2.30
CA TYR A 592 -43.53 -32.66 3.21
C TYR A 592 -44.95 -32.09 3.29
N LEU A 593 -45.11 -30.76 3.31
CA LEU A 593 -46.43 -30.14 3.30
C LEU A 593 -47.15 -30.35 1.97
N MET A 594 -46.45 -30.27 0.84
CA MET A 594 -47.05 -30.56 -0.47
C MET A 594 -47.41 -32.03 -0.63
N TYR A 595 -46.56 -32.94 -0.12
CA TYR A 595 -46.80 -34.38 -0.16
C TYR A 595 -47.98 -34.76 0.74
N ALA A 596 -48.07 -34.16 1.93
CA ALA A 596 -49.18 -34.40 2.83
C ALA A 596 -50.50 -33.84 2.30
N ARG A 597 -50.52 -32.65 1.67
CA ARG A 597 -51.71 -32.12 1.00
C ARG A 597 -52.19 -33.03 -0.14
N LEU A 598 -51.26 -33.57 -0.93
CA LEU A 598 -51.61 -34.49 -2.00
C LEU A 598 -52.24 -35.79 -1.47
N GLU A 599 -51.73 -36.31 -0.35
CA GLU A 599 -52.29 -37.51 0.27
C GLU A 599 -53.57 -37.21 1.08
N GLU A 600 -53.79 -35.97 1.51
CA GLU A 600 -55.09 -35.50 2.02
C GLU A 600 -56.15 -35.47 0.91
N ASP A 601 -55.80 -34.98 -0.27
CA ASP A 601 -56.74 -34.81 -1.39
C ASP A 601 -57.04 -36.13 -2.13
N HIS A 602 -56.08 -37.07 -2.17
CA HIS A 602 -56.17 -38.27 -3.00
C HIS A 602 -55.81 -39.60 -2.30
N GLY A 603 -55.34 -39.56 -1.04
CA GLY A 603 -54.74 -40.71 -0.36
C GLY A 603 -55.52 -41.26 0.84
N LEU A 604 -54.98 -42.32 1.44
CA LEU A 604 -55.46 -42.84 2.73
C LEU A 604 -54.97 -41.93 3.85
N ALA A 605 -55.89 -41.48 4.70
CA ALA A 605 -55.63 -40.69 5.91
C ALA A 605 -54.46 -41.23 6.77
N ARG A 606 -54.31 -42.56 6.86
CA ARG A 606 -53.23 -43.20 7.63
C ARG A 606 -51.83 -42.93 7.04
N HIS A 607 -51.72 -42.85 5.72
CA HIS A 607 -50.46 -42.54 5.03
C HIS A 607 -50.09 -41.07 5.20
N ALA A 608 -51.08 -40.17 5.11
CA ALA A 608 -50.88 -38.76 5.42
C ALA A 608 -50.31 -38.53 6.83
N MET A 609 -50.81 -39.27 7.84
CA MET A 609 -50.29 -39.19 9.21
C MET A 609 -48.86 -39.72 9.33
N ALA A 610 -48.52 -40.81 8.63
CA ALA A 610 -47.15 -41.33 8.59
C ALA A 610 -46.18 -40.33 7.96
N ILE A 611 -46.63 -39.59 6.95
CA ILE A 611 -45.85 -38.53 6.30
C ILE A 611 -45.64 -37.36 7.26
N TYR A 612 -46.68 -36.95 8.01
CA TYR A 612 -46.53 -35.92 9.02
C TYR A 612 -45.59 -36.34 10.17
N ASP A 613 -45.66 -37.59 10.67
CA ASP A 613 -44.72 -38.12 11.68
C ASP A 613 -43.28 -38.24 11.14
N ARG A 614 -43.12 -38.46 9.83
CA ARG A 614 -41.80 -38.42 9.18
C ARG A 614 -41.30 -36.99 8.99
N ALA A 615 -42.20 -36.05 8.69
CA ALA A 615 -41.89 -34.63 8.54
C ALA A 615 -41.40 -34.00 9.85
N THR A 616 -41.98 -34.38 10.99
CA THR A 616 -41.55 -33.88 12.31
C THR A 616 -40.12 -34.32 12.67
N LYS A 617 -39.70 -35.52 12.24
CA LYS A 617 -38.34 -36.05 12.48
C LYS A 617 -37.28 -35.46 11.54
N ALA A 618 -37.67 -35.09 10.32
CA ALA A 618 -36.74 -34.69 9.27
C ALA A 618 -36.43 -33.18 9.22
N VAL A 619 -37.17 -32.35 9.95
CA VAL A 619 -37.11 -30.88 9.87
C VAL A 619 -36.29 -30.28 11.01
N LEU A 620 -35.74 -29.07 10.79
CA LEU A 620 -34.93 -28.33 11.76
C LEU A 620 -35.72 -27.92 13.02
N PRO A 621 -35.06 -27.85 14.19
CA PRO A 621 -35.69 -27.50 15.48
C PRO A 621 -36.55 -26.23 15.46
N GLU A 622 -36.11 -25.19 14.74
CA GLU A 622 -36.85 -23.92 14.64
C GLU A 622 -38.19 -24.05 13.91
N GLU A 623 -38.27 -24.95 12.92
CA GLU A 623 -39.44 -25.14 12.07
C GLU A 623 -40.32 -26.32 12.52
N GLN A 624 -39.81 -27.16 13.44
CA GLN A 624 -40.55 -28.28 14.01
C GLN A 624 -41.85 -27.83 14.69
N PHE A 625 -41.83 -26.72 15.44
CA PHE A 625 -43.02 -26.19 16.11
C PHE A 625 -44.18 -25.87 15.17
N GLU A 626 -43.90 -25.36 13.97
CA GLU A 626 -44.94 -25.08 12.98
C GLU A 626 -45.52 -26.36 12.37
N ILE A 627 -44.66 -27.35 12.11
CA ILE A 627 -45.11 -28.66 11.58
C ILE A 627 -45.95 -29.39 12.62
N PHE A 628 -45.56 -29.38 13.90
CA PHE A 628 -46.37 -29.96 14.95
C PHE A 628 -47.73 -29.28 15.07
N ASN A 629 -47.80 -27.95 14.95
CA ASN A 629 -49.09 -27.25 14.94
C ASN A 629 -49.98 -27.61 13.74
N ILE A 630 -49.39 -27.75 12.55
CA ILE A 630 -50.14 -28.19 11.35
C ILE A 630 -50.58 -29.63 11.53
N TYR A 631 -49.69 -30.51 12.01
CA TYR A 631 -49.97 -31.91 12.24
C TYR A 631 -51.09 -32.10 13.27
N ILE A 632 -51.07 -31.35 14.38
CA ILE A 632 -52.12 -31.38 15.41
C ILE A 632 -53.46 -30.92 14.85
N LYS A 633 -53.50 -29.81 14.10
CA LYS A 633 -54.74 -29.32 13.47
C LYS A 633 -55.33 -30.36 12.52
N ARG A 634 -54.49 -30.97 11.69
CA ARG A 634 -54.91 -32.00 10.73
C ARG A 634 -55.32 -33.32 11.40
N ALA A 635 -54.60 -33.73 12.43
CA ALA A 635 -54.95 -34.90 13.21
C ALA A 635 -56.30 -34.74 13.92
N ALA A 636 -56.57 -33.55 14.44
CA ALA A 636 -57.85 -33.21 15.05
C ALA A 636 -59.02 -33.27 14.04
N GLU A 637 -58.79 -32.82 12.79
CA GLU A 637 -59.78 -32.85 11.71
C GLU A 637 -60.10 -34.27 11.22
N ILE A 638 -59.10 -35.15 11.12
CA ILE A 638 -59.24 -36.46 10.46
C ILE A 638 -59.64 -37.59 11.43
N PHE A 639 -59.02 -37.66 12.61
CA PHE A 639 -59.18 -38.80 13.53
C PHE A 639 -59.77 -38.41 14.90
N GLY A 640 -60.02 -37.11 15.12
CA GLY A 640 -60.53 -36.60 16.38
C GLY A 640 -59.48 -36.52 17.49
N VAL A 641 -59.95 -36.17 18.69
CA VAL A 641 -59.10 -35.72 19.81
C VAL A 641 -58.29 -36.84 20.48
N THR A 642 -58.59 -38.11 20.19
CA THR A 642 -57.88 -39.26 20.78
C THR A 642 -56.45 -39.38 20.23
N HIS A 643 -56.28 -39.22 18.91
CA HIS A 643 -54.97 -39.30 18.26
C HIS A 643 -54.12 -38.04 18.42
N THR A 644 -54.73 -36.89 18.77
CA THR A 644 -53.97 -35.67 19.05
C THR A 644 -53.09 -35.81 20.29
N ARG A 645 -53.45 -36.69 21.24
CA ARG A 645 -52.70 -36.94 22.49
C ARG A 645 -51.29 -37.45 22.23
N GLU A 646 -51.17 -38.52 21.44
CA GLU A 646 -49.88 -39.12 21.08
C GLU A 646 -48.96 -38.14 20.35
N ILE A 647 -49.56 -37.19 19.61
CA ILE A 647 -48.84 -36.16 18.88
C ILE A 647 -48.31 -35.09 19.83
N TYR A 648 -49.09 -34.68 20.82
CA TYR A 648 -48.64 -33.75 21.85
C TYR A 648 -47.52 -34.34 22.71
N GLU A 649 -47.62 -35.62 23.09
CA GLU A 649 -46.56 -36.31 23.83
C GLU A 649 -45.24 -36.34 23.04
N LYS A 650 -45.30 -36.75 21.76
CA LYS A 650 -44.14 -36.70 20.86
C LYS A 650 -43.59 -35.30 20.64
N ALA A 651 -44.47 -34.28 20.58
CA ALA A 651 -44.03 -32.89 20.43
C ALA A 651 -43.24 -32.43 21.65
N ILE A 652 -43.65 -32.81 22.85
CA ILE A 652 -43.01 -32.42 24.12
C ILE A 652 -41.62 -33.07 24.26
N GLU A 653 -41.43 -34.29 23.75
CA GLU A 653 -40.12 -34.98 23.77
C GLU A 653 -39.10 -34.39 22.80
N VAL A 654 -39.54 -33.86 21.66
CA VAL A 654 -38.67 -33.45 20.56
C VAL A 654 -38.37 -31.94 20.53
N LEU A 655 -39.28 -31.09 21.02
CA LEU A 655 -39.13 -29.62 20.94
C LEU A 655 -38.18 -29.04 21.98
N ASP A 656 -37.61 -27.88 21.62
CA ASP A 656 -36.88 -27.02 22.55
C ASP A 656 -37.77 -26.52 23.70
N ASN A 657 -37.16 -26.31 24.86
CA ASN A 657 -37.80 -26.01 26.14
C ASN A 657 -38.86 -24.88 26.09
N ASP A 658 -38.63 -23.83 25.32
CA ASP A 658 -39.58 -22.71 25.19
C ASP A 658 -40.81 -23.05 24.33
N GLN A 659 -40.62 -23.84 23.27
CA GLN A 659 -41.67 -24.26 22.35
C GLN A 659 -42.47 -25.44 22.92
N ALA A 660 -41.81 -26.36 23.64
CA ALA A 660 -42.44 -27.45 24.37
C ALA A 660 -43.42 -26.91 25.43
N ARG A 661 -43.09 -25.79 26.09
CA ARG A 661 -44.00 -25.12 27.03
C ARG A 661 -45.30 -24.66 26.38
N ASP A 662 -45.24 -24.00 25.22
CA ASP A 662 -46.45 -23.54 24.52
C ASP A 662 -47.32 -24.73 24.07
N MET A 663 -46.68 -25.83 23.64
CA MET A 663 -47.38 -27.08 23.33
C MET A 663 -48.03 -27.70 24.57
N CYS A 664 -47.38 -27.72 25.73
CA CYS A 664 -47.96 -28.20 26.98
C CYS A 664 -49.19 -27.39 27.41
N VAL A 665 -49.16 -26.06 27.24
CA VAL A 665 -50.32 -25.20 27.57
C VAL A 665 -51.50 -25.51 26.66
N ARG A 666 -51.26 -25.61 25.34
CA ARG A 666 -52.31 -25.97 24.38
C ARG A 666 -52.85 -27.38 24.62
N PHE A 667 -52.00 -28.32 25.02
CA PHE A 667 -52.41 -29.67 25.36
C PHE A 667 -53.27 -29.70 26.63
N ALA A 668 -52.88 -28.93 27.66
CA ALA A 668 -53.66 -28.79 28.89
C ALA A 668 -55.02 -28.11 28.65
N GLU A 669 -55.10 -27.13 27.74
CA GLU A 669 -56.38 -26.53 27.33
C GLU A 669 -57.28 -27.51 26.59
N LEU A 670 -56.72 -28.38 25.76
CA LEU A 670 -57.46 -29.43 25.05
C LEU A 670 -58.00 -30.47 26.02
N GLU A 671 -57.18 -30.97 26.93
CA GLU A 671 -57.63 -31.94 27.96
C GLU A 671 -58.65 -31.33 28.92
N ARG A 672 -58.52 -30.02 29.24
CA ARG A 672 -59.56 -29.28 29.97
C ARG A 672 -60.89 -29.29 29.22
N LYS A 673 -60.89 -29.10 27.90
CA LYS A 673 -62.12 -29.15 27.08
C LYS A 673 -62.73 -30.56 27.03
N LEU A 674 -61.93 -31.60 27.19
CA LEU A 674 -62.39 -33.00 27.25
C LEU A 674 -62.83 -33.44 28.65
N GLY A 675 -62.57 -32.64 29.69
CA GLY A 675 -62.96 -32.92 31.07
C GLY A 675 -61.93 -33.69 31.91
N GLU A 676 -60.74 -33.99 31.36
CA GLU A 676 -59.67 -34.73 32.05
C GLU A 676 -58.77 -33.77 32.85
N ILE A 677 -59.29 -33.31 33.99
CA ILE A 677 -58.65 -32.28 34.84
C ILE A 677 -57.32 -32.77 35.43
N ASP A 678 -57.24 -34.04 35.82
CA ASP A 678 -56.03 -34.60 36.44
C ASP A 678 -54.87 -34.72 35.46
N ARG A 679 -55.17 -34.98 34.19
CA ARG A 679 -54.15 -34.97 33.12
C ARG A 679 -53.72 -33.55 32.77
N ALA A 680 -54.67 -32.61 32.69
CA ALA A 680 -54.33 -31.20 32.52
C ALA A 680 -53.40 -30.71 33.65
N ARG A 681 -53.66 -31.13 34.89
CA ARG A 681 -52.79 -30.85 36.05
C ARG A 681 -51.41 -31.49 35.92
N ALA A 682 -51.33 -32.76 35.50
CA ALA A 682 -50.05 -33.43 35.23
C ALA A 682 -49.21 -32.70 34.16
N LEU A 683 -49.87 -32.16 33.13
CA LEU A 683 -49.20 -31.36 32.09
C LEU A 683 -48.71 -30.02 32.61
N TYR A 684 -49.49 -29.32 33.45
CA TYR A 684 -49.02 -28.10 34.11
C TYR A 684 -47.84 -28.38 35.05
N MET A 685 -47.85 -29.52 35.76
CA MET A 685 -46.71 -29.96 36.57
C MET A 685 -45.48 -30.24 35.72
N HIS A 686 -45.62 -30.91 34.57
CA HIS A 686 -44.52 -31.14 33.64
C HIS A 686 -43.97 -29.83 33.06
N ALA A 687 -44.85 -28.95 32.58
CA ALA A 687 -44.49 -27.64 32.04
C ALA A 687 -43.82 -26.73 33.08
N SER A 688 -44.16 -26.88 34.37
CA SER A 688 -43.53 -26.12 35.46
C SER A 688 -42.06 -26.46 35.67
N GLN A 689 -41.59 -27.66 35.27
CA GLN A 689 -40.18 -28.02 35.36
C GLN A 689 -39.33 -27.28 34.32
N ILE A 690 -39.96 -26.91 33.19
CA ILE A 690 -39.34 -26.29 32.03
C ILE A 690 -39.53 -24.76 32.03
N ALA A 691 -40.50 -24.24 32.81
CA ALA A 691 -40.89 -22.84 32.82
C ALA A 691 -40.23 -22.02 33.94
N ASP A 692 -39.37 -21.09 33.56
CA ASP A 692 -38.76 -20.11 34.45
C ASP A 692 -39.80 -19.12 35.03
N PRO A 693 -39.99 -19.04 36.37
CA PRO A 693 -40.99 -18.16 36.96
C PRO A 693 -40.81 -16.65 36.75
N ARG A 694 -39.62 -16.19 36.30
CA ARG A 694 -39.31 -14.77 36.08
C ARG A 694 -39.57 -14.30 34.66
N THR A 695 -39.33 -15.14 33.67
CA THR A 695 -39.53 -14.82 32.25
C THR A 695 -40.96 -15.15 31.81
N THR A 696 -41.58 -16.20 32.35
CA THR A 696 -42.89 -16.69 31.90
C THR A 696 -44.00 -16.48 32.92
N ALA A 697 -44.19 -15.23 33.35
CA ALA A 697 -45.34 -14.82 34.16
C ALA A 697 -46.73 -15.23 33.61
N PRO A 698 -47.02 -15.21 32.29
CA PRO A 698 -48.35 -15.57 31.78
C PRO A 698 -48.69 -17.05 32.01
N PHE A 699 -47.73 -17.98 31.89
CA PHE A 699 -47.96 -19.41 32.16
C PHE A 699 -48.40 -19.67 33.61
N TRP A 700 -47.75 -19.00 34.57
CA TRP A 700 -48.10 -19.14 35.98
C TRP A 700 -49.46 -18.51 36.31
N LYS A 701 -49.93 -17.54 35.52
CA LYS A 701 -51.28 -17.00 35.63
C LYS A 701 -52.30 -18.00 35.09
N THR A 702 -52.07 -18.59 33.92
CA THR A 702 -53.00 -19.60 33.37
C THR A 702 -53.12 -20.85 34.25
N TRP A 703 -52.03 -21.30 34.88
CA TRP A 703 -52.09 -22.39 35.86
C TRP A 703 -52.77 -21.97 37.18
N HIS A 704 -52.52 -20.75 37.65
CA HIS A 704 -53.21 -20.20 38.81
C HIS A 704 -54.73 -20.13 38.59
N ASP A 705 -55.15 -19.59 37.45
CA ASP A 705 -56.56 -19.52 37.07
C ASP A 705 -57.15 -20.92 36.94
N PHE A 706 -56.43 -21.89 36.39
CA PHE A 706 -56.88 -23.28 36.30
C PHE A 706 -57.17 -23.90 37.68
N GLU A 707 -56.25 -23.79 38.64
CA GLU A 707 -56.46 -24.35 39.99
C GLU A 707 -57.51 -23.57 40.79
N VAL A 708 -57.75 -22.30 40.50
CA VAL A 708 -58.86 -21.54 41.10
C VAL A 708 -60.22 -22.07 40.62
N HIS A 709 -60.33 -22.48 39.36
CA HIS A 709 -61.60 -22.98 38.80
C HIS A 709 -61.85 -24.47 39.07
N HIS A 710 -60.80 -25.28 39.23
CA HIS A 710 -60.90 -26.75 39.29
C HIS A 710 -60.15 -27.41 40.46
N GLY A 711 -59.56 -26.63 41.37
CA GLY A 711 -58.68 -27.13 42.43
C GLY A 711 -59.32 -27.21 43.83
N ASN A 712 -58.66 -27.98 44.69
CA ASN A 712 -58.84 -28.06 46.14
C ASN A 712 -57.73 -27.27 46.87
N GLU A 713 -57.92 -26.92 48.15
CA GLU A 713 -56.93 -26.15 48.94
C GLU A 713 -55.52 -26.78 48.92
N ASP A 714 -55.44 -28.11 48.98
CA ASP A 714 -54.17 -28.83 48.99
C ASP A 714 -53.46 -28.80 47.64
N THR A 715 -54.21 -28.93 46.53
CA THR A 715 -53.65 -28.83 45.16
C THR A 715 -53.15 -27.42 44.86
N PHE A 716 -53.82 -26.39 45.39
CA PHE A 716 -53.38 -25.01 45.25
C PHE A 716 -52.09 -24.73 46.04
N ARG A 717 -51.98 -25.28 47.27
CA ARG A 717 -50.75 -25.22 48.07
C ARG A 717 -49.60 -25.95 47.39
N GLU A 718 -49.87 -27.07 46.73
CA GLU A 718 -48.88 -27.84 45.98
C GLU A 718 -48.35 -27.05 44.78
N MET A 719 -49.21 -26.38 44.01
CA MET A 719 -48.77 -25.47 42.94
C MET A 719 -47.86 -24.35 43.46
N LEU A 720 -48.21 -23.71 44.58
CA LEU A 720 -47.35 -22.68 45.19
C LEU A 720 -46.01 -23.25 45.69
N ARG A 721 -46.01 -24.48 46.21
CA ARG A 721 -44.79 -25.18 46.63
C ARG A 721 -43.91 -25.49 45.43
N ILE A 722 -44.49 -25.96 44.32
CA ILE A 722 -43.78 -26.22 43.06
C ILE A 722 -43.23 -24.91 42.48
N LYS A 723 -44.02 -23.82 42.49
CA LYS A 723 -43.55 -22.49 42.06
C LYS A 723 -42.32 -22.02 42.84
N ARG A 724 -42.33 -22.17 44.17
CA ARG A 724 -41.19 -21.83 45.02
C ARG A 724 -40.00 -22.78 44.81
N SER A 725 -40.24 -24.06 44.62
CA SER A 725 -39.17 -25.05 44.41
C SER A 725 -38.50 -24.88 43.05
N VAL A 726 -39.26 -24.60 41.99
CA VAL A 726 -38.76 -24.28 40.66
C VAL A 726 -37.99 -22.95 40.67
N GLN A 727 -38.53 -21.92 41.32
CA GLN A 727 -37.83 -20.65 41.52
C GLN A 727 -36.49 -20.84 42.27
N ALA A 728 -36.47 -21.72 43.28
CA ALA A 728 -35.25 -22.07 43.99
C ALA A 728 -34.26 -22.87 43.11
N LYS A 729 -34.73 -23.85 42.33
CA LYS A 729 -33.90 -24.66 41.41
C LYS A 729 -33.24 -23.82 40.30
N TYR A 730 -33.98 -22.88 39.71
CA TYR A 730 -33.40 -21.98 38.70
C TYR A 730 -32.52 -20.90 39.33
N ASN A 731 -32.82 -20.42 40.55
CA ASN A 731 -31.90 -19.54 41.27
C ASN A 731 -30.58 -20.25 41.62
N THR A 732 -30.60 -21.53 42.00
CA THR A 732 -29.36 -22.30 42.25
C THR A 732 -28.62 -22.64 40.96
N GLN A 733 -29.31 -22.95 39.86
CA GLN A 733 -28.68 -23.17 38.56
C GLN A 733 -28.11 -21.87 37.95
N VAL A 734 -28.76 -20.72 38.09
CA VAL A 734 -28.19 -19.42 37.70
C VAL A 734 -27.01 -19.06 38.58
N ASN A 735 -27.04 -19.38 39.88
CA ASN A 735 -25.89 -19.23 40.78
C ASN A 735 -24.76 -20.21 40.43
N PHE A 736 -25.08 -21.42 39.98
CA PHE A 736 -24.10 -22.43 39.54
C PHE A 736 -23.52 -22.10 38.15
N MET A 737 -24.35 -21.69 37.18
CA MET A 737 -23.93 -21.22 35.85
C MET A 737 -23.18 -19.89 35.94
N SER A 738 -23.55 -18.98 36.84
CA SER A 738 -22.76 -17.77 37.10
C SER A 738 -21.46 -18.10 37.82
N ALA A 739 -21.44 -19.07 38.74
CA ALA A 739 -20.20 -19.58 39.34
C ALA A 739 -19.32 -20.32 38.31
N GLN A 740 -19.91 -21.06 37.37
CA GLN A 740 -19.21 -21.80 36.31
C GLN A 740 -18.77 -20.86 35.18
N MET A 741 -19.52 -19.79 34.87
CA MET A 741 -19.11 -18.68 34.00
C MET A 741 -18.05 -17.80 34.67
N LEU A 742 -18.09 -17.63 35.99
CA LEU A 742 -17.02 -16.99 36.77
C LEU A 742 -15.76 -17.86 36.82
N ALA A 743 -15.89 -19.18 36.98
CA ALA A 743 -14.78 -20.13 36.91
C ALA A 743 -14.22 -20.28 35.48
N ALA A 744 -15.07 -20.32 34.45
CA ALA A 744 -14.67 -20.35 33.04
C ALA A 744 -14.09 -18.99 32.59
N SER A 745 -14.57 -17.87 33.14
CA SER A 745 -13.97 -16.56 32.91
C SER A 745 -12.66 -16.37 33.68
N GLN A 746 -12.49 -16.97 34.86
CA GLN A 746 -11.21 -17.07 35.58
C GLN A 746 -10.21 -17.96 34.84
N ALA A 747 -10.60 -19.14 34.36
CA ALA A 747 -9.78 -20.01 33.52
C ALA A 747 -9.44 -19.37 32.16
N MET A 748 -10.39 -18.65 31.54
CA MET A 748 -10.10 -17.79 30.37
C MET A 748 -9.19 -16.61 30.72
N SER A 749 -9.21 -16.10 31.96
CA SER A 749 -8.37 -14.99 32.38
C SER A 749 -6.91 -15.42 32.60
N GLU A 750 -6.67 -16.64 33.12
CA GLU A 750 -5.35 -17.27 33.19
C GLU A 750 -4.81 -17.64 31.80
N ALA A 751 -5.63 -18.20 30.92
CA ALA A 751 -5.26 -18.44 29.52
C ALA A 751 -5.07 -17.14 28.69
N LYS A 752 -5.57 -16.00 29.18
CA LYS A 752 -5.35 -14.66 28.59
C LYS A 752 -4.06 -13.98 29.08
N LEU A 753 -3.31 -14.49 30.06
CA LEU A 753 -2.02 -13.89 30.47
C LEU A 753 -0.95 -13.87 29.34
N PRO A 754 -0.79 -14.92 28.51
CA PRO A 754 0.12 -14.88 27.35
C PRO A 754 -0.38 -13.90 26.28
N LYS A 755 -1.70 -13.87 26.03
CA LYS A 755 -2.32 -12.95 25.07
C LYS A 755 -2.28 -11.50 25.55
N ARG A 756 -2.40 -11.20 26.85
CA ARG A 756 -2.26 -9.84 27.39
C ARG A 756 -0.84 -9.30 27.25
N LYS A 757 0.20 -10.12 27.39
CA LYS A 757 1.60 -9.69 27.08
C LYS A 757 1.79 -9.39 25.59
N ILE A 758 1.21 -10.20 24.70
CA ILE A 758 1.25 -9.99 23.25
C ILE A 758 0.43 -8.75 22.83
N TRP A 759 -0.76 -8.58 23.39
CA TRP A 759 -1.60 -7.41 23.18
C TRP A 759 -1.00 -6.16 23.81
N ARG A 760 -0.24 -6.24 24.91
CA ARG A 760 0.49 -5.10 25.49
C ARG A 760 1.66 -4.68 24.59
N LYS A 761 2.42 -5.64 24.03
CA LYS A 761 3.42 -5.38 22.97
C LYS A 761 2.80 -4.80 21.69
N TRP A 762 1.65 -5.32 21.26
CA TRP A 762 0.93 -4.82 20.08
C TRP A 762 0.32 -3.44 20.34
N ARG A 763 -0.18 -3.18 21.55
CA ARG A 763 -0.70 -1.87 21.96
C ARG A 763 0.42 -0.87 22.15
N GLU A 764 1.59 -1.27 22.65
CA GLU A 764 2.81 -0.46 22.69
C GLU A 764 3.31 -0.14 21.27
N GLN A 765 3.26 -1.09 20.33
CA GLN A 765 3.56 -0.82 18.92
C GLN A 765 2.51 0.07 18.24
N GLN A 766 1.23 -0.07 18.60
CA GLN A 766 0.15 0.79 18.11
C GLN A 766 0.18 2.16 18.76
N THR A 767 0.60 2.32 20.02
CA THR A 767 0.83 3.61 20.66
C THR A 767 2.12 4.25 20.18
N LEU A 768 3.16 3.48 19.81
CA LEU A 768 4.34 4.01 19.11
C LEU A 768 3.97 4.49 17.71
N LYS A 769 3.16 3.72 16.97
CA LYS A 769 2.61 4.12 15.67
C LYS A 769 1.67 5.30 15.79
N LYS A 770 0.80 5.35 16.80
CA LYS A 770 -0.05 6.50 17.09
C LYS A 770 0.81 7.70 17.47
N PHE A 771 1.79 7.57 18.36
CA PHE A 771 2.70 8.64 18.77
C PHE A 771 3.55 9.13 17.60
N GLN A 772 3.97 8.24 16.69
CA GLN A 772 4.59 8.62 15.42
C GLN A 772 3.59 9.33 14.52
N LEU A 773 2.33 8.89 14.43
CA LEU A 773 1.27 9.55 13.68
C LEU A 773 0.87 10.89 14.28
N THR A 774 0.75 11.04 15.61
CA THR A 774 0.49 12.32 16.29
C THR A 774 1.70 13.22 16.27
N LYS A 775 2.92 12.68 16.24
CA LYS A 775 4.13 13.47 15.96
C LYS A 775 4.16 13.92 14.49
N MET A 776 3.68 13.09 13.57
CA MET A 776 3.48 13.43 12.15
C MET A 776 2.32 14.43 11.97
N MET A 777 1.25 14.31 12.76
CA MET A 777 0.08 15.19 12.75
C MET A 777 0.39 16.50 13.47
N MET A 778 1.17 16.50 14.56
CA MET A 778 1.70 17.71 15.20
C MET A 778 2.76 18.37 14.32
N MET A 779 3.56 17.62 13.55
CA MET A 779 4.42 18.18 12.51
C MET A 779 3.59 18.74 11.36
N LYS A 780 2.51 18.08 10.93
CA LYS A 780 1.56 18.60 9.94
C LYS A 780 0.81 19.82 10.46
N MET A 781 0.42 19.86 11.73
CA MET A 781 -0.23 21.00 12.40
C MET A 781 0.76 22.13 12.70
N ARG A 782 2.04 21.85 12.99
CA ARG A 782 3.11 22.86 13.04
C ARG A 782 3.45 23.37 11.64
N LYS A 783 3.36 22.52 10.61
CA LYS A 783 3.47 22.94 9.20
C LYS A 783 2.26 23.77 8.78
N LEU A 784 1.04 23.43 9.18
CA LEU A 784 -0.19 24.19 8.94
C LEU A 784 -0.24 25.50 9.76
N LYS A 785 0.25 25.52 11.00
CA LYS A 785 0.43 26.77 11.76
C LYS A 785 1.54 27.63 11.18
N LYS A 786 2.62 27.05 10.65
CA LYS A 786 3.63 27.78 9.87
C LYS A 786 3.09 28.28 8.52
N PHE A 787 2.18 27.54 7.89
CA PHE A 787 1.50 27.96 6.67
C PHE A 787 0.53 29.12 6.94
N ASN A 788 -0.28 29.04 8.01
CA ASN A 788 -1.20 30.10 8.42
C ASN A 788 -0.51 31.31 9.09
N SER A 789 0.72 31.17 9.59
CA SER A 789 1.53 32.33 10.00
C SER A 789 2.29 32.98 8.83
N SER A 790 2.43 32.28 7.70
CA SER A 790 3.01 32.81 6.47
C SER A 790 1.94 33.50 5.59
N SER A 791 0.65 33.24 5.81
CA SER A 791 -0.48 33.90 5.15
C SER A 791 -0.90 35.23 5.79
N LYS A 792 -0.05 35.85 6.62
CA LYS A 792 -0.32 37.16 7.26
C LYS A 792 0.70 38.25 6.97
N LEU A 793 1.62 38.05 6.03
CA LEU A 793 2.49 39.12 5.51
C LEU A 793 2.61 38.97 4.00
N PHE A 794 1.61 39.43 3.27
CA PHE A 794 1.74 40.38 2.15
C PHE A 794 0.33 40.62 1.57
N HIS A 795 -0.34 41.61 2.14
CA HIS A 795 -1.02 42.60 1.31
C HIS A 795 0.05 43.30 0.47
N PRO A 796 -0.20 43.54 -0.82
CA PRO A 796 -0.05 44.86 -1.40
C PRO A 796 -1.47 45.39 -1.68
N ARG A 797 -1.84 46.58 -1.22
CA ARG A 797 -1.61 47.84 -1.95
C ARG A 797 -1.89 47.73 -3.43
#